data_AF-A0A136NCM6-F1
#
_entry.id   AF-A0A136NCM6-F1
#
_cell.length_a   1.000
_cell.length_b   1.000
_cell.length_c   1.000
_cell.angle_alpha   90.00
_cell.angle_beta   90.00
_cell.angle_gamma   90.00
#
_symmetry.space_group_name_H-M   'P 1'
#
loop_
_entity.id
_entity.type
_entity.pdbx_description
1 polymer ?
#
loop_
_entity_poly.entity_id
_entity_poly.type
_entity_poly.pdbx_seq_one_letter_code
_entity_poly.pdbx_strand_id
1 'polypeptide(L)'
;MFLKINNMGKIIGIDLGTTNSCVSVMEGNEPVVIANDEGKRTTPSVIGFLKNGERKVGDPAKRQAITNPINTIMSIKRFMGRRFDEVAEEISQSSYKVAKGDNNTPRVDIDGRLYTPQEISAMVLQKMKKTAEDFLGQEVTEAVITVPAYFNDSQRQATKEAGEIAGLHVKRIINEPTAAALAYGLDKKHTDTKIVVFDLGGGTFDVSILELGDGVFEVKSTNGDTHLGGDDFDKAIMDWLADEFKAEENVDLRKDPMSWQRLKEASEKAKIELSSATETEINLPYITAIDNVPKHLVKKLTRAKFEQLVDSLVERTLEPCRKALKDAGMSPNELDEVILVGGSTRIPKIQEVVEKFFGKKPNKSVNPDEVVAIGAAIQGGVLSGDVKDVLLLDVTPLSLGIETLGGVFTKLIESNTTIPTKKSEVFSTAAENQPSVEINILQGERPMAKDNKTLGRFILDGIPPAPRGVPQIEVVFDIDANGIIHVSALDKGTGKRQNIRIEAGSGLSKDEIEKMKNDAKMNEEADRKVKEEIEKVNMADSQIFNTEKQLKEFGDRIPADKKQAISDALAKLKSAHQARDISGIDNGLEELNKAWHAASEDLNKAMNDQQQGQAQHADPNSSSAGDEPIQDAEIIDEK
;
A
#
# COMPACT_ATOMS: atom_id res chain seq x y z
N MET A 1 -1.15 43.55 8.75
CA MET A 1 -1.67 42.70 7.65
C MET A 1 -0.85 41.42 7.70
N PHE A 2 -1.28 40.44 8.48
CA PHE A 2 -0.60 39.15 8.57
C PHE A 2 -0.75 38.47 7.21
N LEU A 3 0.36 38.16 6.55
CA LEU A 3 0.34 37.26 5.40
C LEU A 3 -0.30 35.96 5.88
N LYS A 4 -1.46 35.62 5.31
CA LYS A 4 -1.86 34.22 5.21
C LYS A 4 -0.76 33.55 4.39
N ILE A 5 0.19 32.91 5.07
CA ILE A 5 0.95 31.83 4.45
C ILE A 5 -0.14 30.86 4.00
N ASN A 6 -0.33 30.71 2.69
CA ASN A 6 -1.09 29.59 2.17
C ASN A 6 -0.36 28.35 2.68
N ASN A 7 -0.89 27.74 3.74
CA ASN A 7 -0.42 26.46 4.24
C ASN A 7 -0.85 25.42 3.19
N MET A 8 -0.15 25.38 2.05
CA MET A 8 -0.29 24.29 1.11
C MET A 8 0.21 23.06 1.88
N GLY A 9 -0.73 22.19 2.27
CA GLY A 9 -0.41 20.98 3.01
C GLY A 9 0.67 20.16 2.32
N LYS A 10 1.46 19.41 3.09
CA LYS A 10 2.52 18.55 2.56
C LYS A 10 1.94 17.53 1.59
N ILE A 11 2.60 17.34 0.44
CA ILE A 11 2.28 16.25 -0.49
C ILE A 11 3.05 15.02 -0.02
N ILE A 12 2.34 13.99 0.44
CA ILE A 12 2.96 12.73 0.88
C ILE A 12 3.22 11.79 -0.30
N GLY A 13 4.28 11.00 -0.23
CA GLY A 13 4.57 9.92 -1.16
C GLY A 13 4.12 8.59 -0.57
N ILE A 14 3.22 7.88 -1.24
CA ILE A 14 2.72 6.58 -0.81
C ILE A 14 3.14 5.52 -1.82
N ASP A 15 3.93 4.55 -1.35
CA ASP A 15 4.06 3.27 -2.00
C ASP A 15 2.89 2.36 -1.62
N LEU A 16 1.95 2.16 -2.54
CA LEU A 16 0.80 1.27 -2.33
C LEU A 16 1.15 -0.12 -2.85
N GLY A 17 1.90 -0.93 -2.11
CA GLY A 17 2.34 -2.24 -2.58
C GLY A 17 1.31 -3.36 -2.41
N THR A 18 1.54 -4.48 -3.10
CA THR A 18 0.66 -5.67 -3.03
C THR A 18 0.63 -6.29 -1.63
N THR A 19 1.79 -6.41 -1.00
CA THR A 19 1.96 -7.05 0.32
C THR A 19 2.12 -6.04 1.43
N ASN A 20 2.91 -4.98 1.19
CA ASN A 20 3.16 -3.92 2.16
C ASN A 20 3.02 -2.58 1.46
N SER A 21 2.58 -1.57 2.20
CA SER A 21 2.57 -0.17 1.81
C SER A 21 3.51 0.64 2.69
N CYS A 22 4.04 1.73 2.17
CA CYS A 22 5.01 2.60 2.83
C CYS A 22 4.67 4.06 2.53
N VAL A 23 4.85 4.94 3.51
CA VAL A 23 4.56 6.37 3.36
C VAL A 23 5.76 7.22 3.76
N SER A 24 6.05 8.23 2.96
CA SER A 24 7.17 9.15 3.13
C SER A 24 6.74 10.59 2.86
N VAL A 25 7.48 11.56 3.39
CA VAL A 25 7.24 12.99 3.21
C VAL A 25 8.57 13.73 3.10
N MET A 26 8.57 14.88 2.41
CA MET A 26 9.73 15.79 2.40
C MET A 26 9.75 16.65 3.67
N GLU A 27 10.75 16.45 4.51
CA GLU A 27 11.09 17.29 5.67
C GLU A 27 12.28 18.18 5.30
N GLY A 28 12.00 19.44 4.99
CA GLY A 28 12.99 20.31 4.34
C GLY A 28 13.40 19.75 2.98
N ASN A 29 14.69 19.46 2.82
CA ASN A 29 15.25 18.90 1.59
C ASN A 29 15.43 17.36 1.64
N GLU A 30 15.10 16.72 2.75
CA GLU A 30 15.33 15.29 2.96
C GLU A 30 14.00 14.52 2.95
N PRO A 31 13.91 13.39 2.22
CA PRO A 31 12.77 12.51 2.30
C PRO A 31 12.81 11.65 3.59
N VAL A 32 11.72 11.64 4.35
CA VAL A 32 11.58 10.87 5.60
C VAL A 32 10.44 9.87 5.47
N VAL A 33 10.78 8.58 5.55
CA VAL A 33 9.77 7.51 5.70
C VAL A 33 9.23 7.50 7.13
N ILE A 34 7.92 7.43 7.24
CA ILE A 34 7.19 7.60 8.49
C ILE A 34 6.87 6.21 9.07
N ALA A 35 7.16 6.02 10.36
CA ALA A 35 6.76 4.81 11.07
C ALA A 35 5.26 4.89 11.43
N ASN A 36 4.55 3.77 11.30
CA ASN A 36 3.17 3.65 11.75
C ASN A 36 3.07 3.56 13.29
N ASP A 37 1.85 3.54 13.82
CA ASP A 37 1.52 3.37 15.24
C ASP A 37 1.99 2.03 15.83
N GLU A 38 2.24 1.01 15.00
CA GLU A 38 2.90 -0.23 15.42
C GLU A 38 4.45 -0.13 15.43
N GLY A 39 5.01 1.04 15.15
CA GLY A 39 6.46 1.30 15.14
C GLY A 39 7.20 0.77 13.92
N LYS A 40 6.49 0.38 12.86
CA LYS A 40 7.07 -0.15 11.62
C LYS A 40 7.05 0.88 10.50
N ARG A 41 8.09 0.85 9.67
CA ARG A 41 8.23 1.74 8.50
C ARG A 41 7.43 1.28 7.29
N THR A 42 6.91 0.06 7.32
CA THR A 42 5.99 -0.48 6.33
C THR A 42 4.76 -1.05 7.04
N THR A 43 3.62 -0.97 6.37
CA THR A 43 2.33 -1.49 6.87
C THR A 43 1.83 -2.58 5.93
N PRO A 44 1.46 -3.77 6.44
CA PRO A 44 0.87 -4.80 5.59
C PRO A 44 -0.38 -4.29 4.85
N SER A 45 -0.47 -4.54 3.53
CA SER A 45 -1.64 -4.22 2.70
C SER A 45 -2.75 -5.25 2.95
N VAL A 46 -3.20 -5.34 4.20
CA VAL A 46 -4.14 -6.35 4.71
C VAL A 46 -5.30 -5.65 5.41
N ILE A 47 -6.53 -6.06 5.09
CA ILE A 47 -7.76 -5.51 5.65
C ILE A 47 -8.56 -6.65 6.28
N GLY A 48 -8.99 -6.52 7.53
CA GLY A 48 -9.82 -7.50 8.22
C GLY A 48 -11.16 -6.89 8.63
N PHE A 49 -12.26 -7.53 8.28
CA PHE A 49 -13.61 -7.17 8.73
C PHE A 49 -14.01 -8.07 9.89
N LEU A 50 -14.25 -7.47 11.05
CA LEU A 50 -14.65 -8.19 12.26
C LEU A 50 -16.18 -8.25 12.38
N LYS A 51 -16.66 -9.27 13.11
CA LYS A 51 -18.10 -9.53 13.30
C LYS A 51 -18.86 -8.40 14.02
N ASN A 52 -18.15 -7.59 14.80
CA ASN A 52 -18.70 -6.42 15.48
C ASN A 52 -18.82 -5.20 14.54
N GLY A 53 -18.47 -5.32 13.26
CA GLY A 53 -18.46 -4.23 12.30
C GLY A 53 -17.15 -3.42 12.27
N GLU A 54 -16.21 -3.70 13.19
CA GLU A 54 -14.90 -3.05 13.22
C GLU A 54 -14.03 -3.49 12.04
N ARG A 55 -13.27 -2.54 11.47
CA ARG A 55 -12.31 -2.81 10.42
C ARG A 55 -10.89 -2.67 10.96
N LYS A 56 -10.05 -3.64 10.65
CA LYS A 56 -8.61 -3.61 10.95
C LYS A 56 -7.84 -3.47 9.66
N VAL A 57 -6.76 -2.68 9.69
CA VAL A 57 -5.84 -2.50 8.56
C VAL A 57 -4.41 -2.70 9.07
N GLY A 58 -3.54 -3.31 8.27
CA GLY A 58 -2.13 -3.48 8.63
C GLY A 58 -1.84 -4.69 9.51
N ASP A 59 -0.92 -4.53 10.47
CA ASP A 59 -0.52 -5.57 11.40
C ASP A 59 -1.70 -6.15 12.21
N PRO A 60 -2.63 -5.34 12.76
CA PRO A 60 -3.80 -5.86 13.45
C PRO A 60 -4.66 -6.78 12.58
N ALA A 61 -4.79 -6.49 11.28
CA ALA A 61 -5.52 -7.34 10.33
C ALA A 61 -4.73 -8.61 10.01
N LYS A 62 -3.42 -8.50 9.76
CA LYS A 62 -2.55 -9.67 9.48
C LYS A 62 -2.56 -10.67 10.65
N ARG A 63 -2.50 -10.22 11.90
CA ARG A 63 -2.48 -11.09 13.09
C ARG A 63 -3.71 -11.97 13.26
N GLN A 64 -4.88 -11.48 12.86
CA GLN A 64 -6.15 -12.21 13.00
C GLN A 64 -6.55 -13.00 11.75
N ALA A 65 -5.75 -12.94 10.67
CA ALA A 65 -6.06 -13.59 9.41
C ALA A 65 -6.30 -15.11 9.57
N ILE A 66 -5.53 -15.78 10.41
CA ILE A 66 -5.65 -17.22 10.68
C ILE A 66 -7.05 -17.61 11.17
N THR A 67 -7.66 -16.82 12.06
CA THR A 67 -8.95 -17.13 12.70
C THR A 67 -10.14 -16.51 11.98
N ASN A 68 -9.89 -15.66 10.97
CA ASN A 68 -10.90 -14.97 10.19
C ASN A 68 -10.51 -14.87 8.69
N PRO A 69 -10.14 -15.98 8.02
CA PRO A 69 -9.53 -15.91 6.69
C PRO A 69 -10.48 -15.39 5.62
N ILE A 70 -11.77 -15.73 5.70
CA ILE A 70 -12.78 -15.36 4.69
C ILE A 70 -13.05 -13.85 4.68
N ASN A 71 -12.91 -13.18 5.83
CA ASN A 71 -13.13 -11.74 5.99
C ASN A 71 -11.81 -10.96 6.12
N THR A 72 -10.68 -11.58 5.77
CA THR A 72 -9.37 -10.92 5.74
C THR A 72 -8.82 -10.89 4.33
N ILE A 73 -8.69 -9.69 3.79
CA ILE A 73 -8.31 -9.44 2.41
C ILE A 73 -6.82 -9.13 2.35
N MET A 74 -6.12 -9.84 1.48
CA MET A 74 -4.71 -9.67 1.16
C MET A 74 -4.55 -9.60 -0.37
N SER A 75 -3.44 -9.03 -0.83
CA SER A 75 -3.06 -9.00 -2.25
C SER A 75 -4.09 -8.37 -3.20
N ILE A 76 -4.93 -7.47 -2.68
CA ILE A 76 -6.02 -6.84 -3.46
C ILE A 76 -5.51 -6.07 -4.68
N LYS A 77 -4.26 -5.60 -4.65
CA LYS A 77 -3.61 -4.90 -5.76
C LYS A 77 -3.59 -5.73 -7.05
N ARG A 78 -3.60 -7.08 -6.95
CA ARG A 78 -3.71 -7.97 -8.11
C ARG A 78 -5.06 -7.90 -8.82
N PHE A 79 -6.11 -7.39 -8.18
CA PHE A 79 -7.45 -7.23 -8.75
C PHE A 79 -7.73 -5.81 -9.29
N MET A 80 -6.86 -4.84 -8.97
CA MET A 80 -7.05 -3.42 -9.32
C MET A 80 -7.17 -3.23 -10.83
N GLY A 81 -8.26 -2.60 -11.29
CA GLY A 81 -8.51 -2.27 -12.69
C GLY A 81 -8.63 -3.47 -13.63
N ARG A 82 -8.87 -4.67 -13.10
CA ARG A 82 -9.03 -5.91 -13.89
C ARG A 82 -10.48 -6.31 -14.07
N ARG A 83 -10.70 -7.18 -15.04
CA ARG A 83 -11.99 -7.85 -15.23
C ARG A 83 -12.03 -9.17 -14.48
N PHE A 84 -13.21 -9.59 -14.04
CA PHE A 84 -13.43 -10.81 -13.25
C PHE A 84 -12.96 -12.08 -13.99
N ASP A 85 -13.09 -12.11 -15.31
CA ASP A 85 -12.64 -13.22 -16.16
C ASP A 85 -11.11 -13.25 -16.37
N GLU A 86 -10.40 -12.19 -16.01
CA GLU A 86 -8.94 -12.09 -16.13
C GLU A 86 -8.21 -12.55 -14.86
N VAL A 87 -8.94 -12.76 -13.74
CA VAL A 87 -8.35 -12.97 -12.41
C VAL A 87 -8.69 -14.34 -11.80
N ALA A 88 -8.99 -15.34 -12.64
CA ALA A 88 -9.35 -16.67 -12.16
C ALA A 88 -8.24 -17.32 -11.32
N GLU A 89 -6.98 -17.02 -11.65
CA GLU A 89 -5.82 -17.49 -10.91
C GLU A 89 -5.76 -16.87 -9.52
N GLU A 90 -5.87 -15.54 -9.39
CA GLU A 90 -5.87 -14.81 -8.11
C GLU A 90 -7.04 -15.24 -7.22
N ILE A 91 -8.22 -15.46 -7.80
CA ILE A 91 -9.40 -15.95 -7.08
C ILE A 91 -9.10 -17.32 -6.45
N SER A 92 -8.43 -18.21 -7.18
CA SER A 92 -8.05 -19.54 -6.65
C SER A 92 -6.98 -19.48 -5.56
N GLN A 93 -6.28 -18.36 -5.47
CA GLN A 93 -5.20 -18.09 -4.51
C GLN A 93 -5.67 -17.21 -3.34
N SER A 94 -6.98 -17.10 -3.11
CA SER A 94 -7.55 -16.27 -2.05
C SER A 94 -8.48 -17.11 -1.16
N SER A 95 -8.44 -16.85 0.15
CA SER A 95 -9.36 -17.45 1.12
C SER A 95 -10.70 -16.72 1.20
N TYR A 96 -10.72 -15.43 0.85
CA TYR A 96 -11.92 -14.60 0.79
C TYR A 96 -12.68 -14.81 -0.53
N LYS A 97 -13.97 -14.51 -0.51
CA LYS A 97 -14.85 -14.70 -1.66
C LYS A 97 -14.77 -13.51 -2.61
N VAL A 98 -14.51 -13.80 -3.88
CA VAL A 98 -14.60 -12.82 -4.98
C VAL A 98 -15.79 -13.17 -5.86
N ALA A 99 -16.69 -12.21 -6.05
CA ALA A 99 -17.86 -12.31 -6.90
C ALA A 99 -17.69 -11.46 -8.16
N LYS A 100 -18.41 -11.85 -9.22
CA LYS A 100 -18.53 -11.06 -10.44
C LYS A 100 -19.54 -9.93 -10.19
N GLY A 101 -19.04 -8.70 -10.15
CA GLY A 101 -19.86 -7.49 -10.09
C GLY A 101 -20.31 -7.01 -11.46
N ASP A 102 -20.93 -5.82 -11.44
CA ASP A 102 -21.35 -5.12 -12.65
C ASP A 102 -20.16 -4.84 -13.58
N ASN A 103 -20.44 -4.77 -14.88
CA ASN A 103 -19.44 -4.59 -15.94
C ASN A 103 -18.29 -5.61 -15.89
N ASN A 104 -18.54 -6.81 -15.36
CA ASN A 104 -17.55 -7.89 -15.27
C ASN A 104 -16.31 -7.47 -14.47
N THR A 105 -16.51 -6.72 -13.39
CA THR A 105 -15.47 -6.35 -12.41
C THR A 105 -15.40 -7.36 -11.27
N PRO A 106 -14.21 -7.65 -10.70
CA PRO A 106 -14.12 -8.44 -9.48
C PRO A 106 -14.55 -7.60 -8.28
N ARG A 107 -15.34 -8.19 -7.38
CA ARG A 107 -15.80 -7.60 -6.13
C ARG A 107 -15.54 -8.56 -4.98
N VAL A 108 -15.03 -8.06 -3.86
CA VAL A 108 -14.86 -8.85 -2.64
C VAL A 108 -16.20 -8.88 -1.89
N ASP A 109 -16.72 -10.08 -1.63
CA ASP A 109 -17.99 -10.28 -0.92
C ASP A 109 -17.71 -10.44 0.58
N ILE A 110 -18.09 -9.43 1.37
CA ILE A 110 -18.02 -9.45 2.83
C ILE A 110 -19.44 -9.36 3.37
N ASP A 111 -19.95 -10.48 3.87
CA ASP A 111 -21.29 -10.62 4.43
C ASP A 111 -22.41 -10.06 3.53
N GLY A 112 -22.28 -10.22 2.21
CA GLY A 112 -23.24 -9.78 1.20
C GLY A 112 -22.99 -8.36 0.65
N ARG A 113 -22.06 -7.60 1.22
CA ARG A 113 -21.60 -6.33 0.63
C ARG A 113 -20.47 -6.59 -0.35
N LEU A 114 -20.65 -6.14 -1.59
CA LEU A 114 -19.69 -6.28 -2.68
C LEU A 114 -18.74 -5.08 -2.74
N TYR A 115 -17.60 -5.20 -2.08
CA TYR A 115 -16.55 -4.18 -2.09
C TYR A 115 -15.74 -4.22 -3.37
N THR A 116 -15.39 -3.04 -3.86
CA THR A 116 -14.49 -2.88 -5.00
C THR A 116 -13.03 -3.00 -4.58
N PRO A 117 -12.10 -3.43 -5.45
CA PRO A 117 -10.67 -3.35 -5.17
C PRO A 117 -10.24 -1.93 -4.76
N GLN A 118 -10.81 -0.91 -5.38
CA GLN A 118 -10.57 0.49 -5.07
C GLN A 118 -10.96 0.85 -3.62
N GLU A 119 -12.14 0.42 -3.14
CA GLU A 119 -12.58 0.63 -1.76
C GLU A 119 -11.64 -0.05 -0.75
N ILE A 120 -11.22 -1.28 -1.03
CA ILE A 120 -10.31 -2.02 -0.15
C ILE A 120 -8.92 -1.35 -0.12
N SER A 121 -8.38 -0.96 -1.28
CA SER A 121 -7.12 -0.21 -1.36
C SER A 121 -7.23 1.17 -0.71
N ALA A 122 -8.39 1.84 -0.78
CA ALA A 122 -8.63 3.10 -0.11
C ALA A 122 -8.50 2.97 1.42
N MET A 123 -8.89 1.84 2.03
CA MET A 123 -8.70 1.62 3.47
C MET A 123 -7.21 1.56 3.85
N VAL A 124 -6.36 0.99 2.99
CA VAL A 124 -4.90 1.02 3.17
C VAL A 124 -4.36 2.43 3.03
N LEU A 125 -4.82 3.18 2.02
CA LEU A 125 -4.42 4.57 1.81
C LEU A 125 -4.90 5.50 2.94
N GLN A 126 -6.07 5.28 3.52
CA GLN A 126 -6.54 5.99 4.71
C GLN A 126 -5.62 5.75 5.89
N LYS A 127 -5.14 4.51 6.10
CA LYS A 127 -4.13 4.21 7.12
C LYS A 127 -2.82 4.95 6.85
N MET A 128 -2.35 5.01 5.60
CA MET A 128 -1.12 5.73 5.23
C MET A 128 -1.25 7.24 5.43
N LYS A 129 -2.40 7.81 5.02
CA LYS A 129 -2.76 9.20 5.29
C LYS A 129 -2.73 9.47 6.78
N LYS A 130 -3.41 8.65 7.59
CA LYS A 130 -3.48 8.82 9.04
C LYS A 130 -2.11 8.76 9.70
N THR A 131 -1.26 7.80 9.31
CA THR A 131 0.13 7.72 9.76
C THR A 131 0.90 9.01 9.49
N ALA A 132 0.74 9.61 8.30
CA ALA A 132 1.38 10.88 7.98
C ALA A 132 0.79 12.06 8.76
N GLU A 133 -0.53 12.10 8.97
CA GLU A 133 -1.19 13.14 9.77
C GLU A 133 -0.74 13.11 11.24
N ASP A 134 -0.62 11.91 11.82
CA ASP A 134 -0.14 11.72 13.19
C ASP A 134 1.31 12.18 13.35
N PHE A 135 2.15 11.95 12.33
CA PHE A 135 3.53 12.42 12.31
C PHE A 135 3.65 13.94 12.12
N LEU A 136 2.86 14.52 11.20
CA LEU A 136 2.93 15.94 10.83
C LEU A 136 2.14 16.87 11.77
N GLY A 137 1.21 16.33 12.56
CA GLY A 137 0.32 17.11 13.42
C GLY A 137 -0.69 17.98 12.65
N GLN A 138 -0.97 17.67 11.39
CA GLN A 138 -1.90 18.41 10.53
C GLN A 138 -2.59 17.49 9.52
N GLU A 139 -3.73 17.91 8.98
CA GLU A 139 -4.48 17.18 7.95
C GLU A 139 -3.67 17.06 6.64
N VAL A 140 -3.73 15.89 6.01
CA VAL A 140 -3.08 15.61 4.73
C VAL A 140 -4.12 15.38 3.64
N THR A 141 -4.10 16.22 2.62
CA THR A 141 -5.09 16.18 1.53
C THR A 141 -4.51 15.85 0.17
N GLU A 142 -3.19 15.84 0.00
CA GLU A 142 -2.53 15.64 -1.30
C GLU A 142 -1.50 14.51 -1.23
N ALA A 143 -1.44 13.69 -2.28
CA ALA A 143 -0.49 12.58 -2.36
C ALA A 143 0.04 12.32 -3.77
N VAL A 144 1.26 11.77 -3.83
CA VAL A 144 1.79 11.02 -4.96
C VAL A 144 1.65 9.54 -4.62
N ILE A 145 1.04 8.74 -5.50
CA ILE A 145 0.80 7.31 -5.27
C ILE A 145 1.52 6.48 -6.34
N THR A 146 2.18 5.41 -5.93
CA THR A 146 2.94 4.55 -6.85
C THR A 146 2.08 3.50 -7.54
N VAL A 147 2.50 3.09 -8.74
CA VAL A 147 1.97 1.94 -9.47
C VAL A 147 3.11 1.18 -10.16
N PRO A 148 2.94 -0.12 -10.43
CA PRO A 148 3.86 -0.88 -11.27
C PRO A 148 4.02 -0.20 -12.63
N ALA A 149 5.24 -0.15 -13.17
CA ALA A 149 5.49 0.53 -14.44
C ALA A 149 4.64 -0.05 -15.57
N TYR A 150 4.42 -1.36 -15.55
CA TYR A 150 3.66 -2.09 -16.56
C TYR A 150 2.13 -2.10 -16.31
N PHE A 151 1.61 -1.31 -15.37
CA PHE A 151 0.16 -1.12 -15.23
C PHE A 151 -0.46 -0.48 -16.47
N ASN A 152 -1.57 -1.06 -16.91
CA ASN A 152 -2.40 -0.50 -17.98
C ASN A 152 -3.26 0.67 -17.48
N ASP A 153 -3.93 1.35 -18.40
CA ASP A 153 -4.75 2.54 -18.10
C ASP A 153 -5.84 2.29 -17.04
N SER A 154 -6.56 1.17 -17.13
CA SER A 154 -7.63 0.82 -16.19
C SER A 154 -7.10 0.61 -14.76
N GLN A 155 -5.89 0.05 -14.62
CA GLN A 155 -5.25 -0.16 -13.32
C GLN A 155 -4.74 1.15 -12.72
N ARG A 156 -4.15 2.02 -13.54
CA ARG A 156 -3.72 3.38 -13.12
C ARG A 156 -4.90 4.21 -12.65
N GLN A 157 -5.99 4.19 -13.41
CA GLN A 157 -7.22 4.91 -13.09
C GLN A 157 -7.86 4.35 -11.80
N ALA A 158 -7.94 3.03 -11.63
CA ALA A 158 -8.44 2.42 -10.40
C ALA A 158 -7.59 2.80 -9.16
N THR A 159 -6.26 2.87 -9.28
CA THR A 159 -5.40 3.32 -8.17
C THR A 159 -5.63 4.79 -7.84
N LYS A 160 -5.80 5.64 -8.84
CA LYS A 160 -6.16 7.05 -8.64
C LYS A 160 -7.50 7.18 -7.91
N GLU A 161 -8.51 6.42 -8.33
CA GLU A 161 -9.83 6.37 -7.68
C GLU A 161 -9.73 5.92 -6.22
N ALA A 162 -8.90 4.92 -5.92
CA ALA A 162 -8.67 4.50 -4.53
C ALA A 162 -8.10 5.65 -3.67
N GLY A 163 -7.19 6.45 -4.22
CA GLY A 163 -6.70 7.67 -3.56
C GLY A 163 -7.80 8.70 -3.33
N GLU A 164 -8.64 8.92 -4.33
CA GLU A 164 -9.79 9.82 -4.22
C GLU A 164 -10.80 9.34 -3.16
N ILE A 165 -11.11 8.05 -3.12
CA ILE A 165 -12.00 7.43 -2.10
C ILE A 165 -11.39 7.57 -0.70
N ALA A 166 -10.06 7.49 -0.57
CA ALA A 166 -9.34 7.71 0.68
C ALA A 166 -9.28 9.19 1.12
N GLY A 167 -9.87 10.11 0.35
CA GLY A 167 -9.86 11.54 0.66
C GLY A 167 -8.53 12.23 0.32
N LEU A 168 -7.75 11.67 -0.62
CA LEU A 168 -6.52 12.26 -1.12
C LEU A 168 -6.73 12.81 -2.54
N HIS A 169 -6.29 14.04 -2.76
CA HIS A 169 -6.10 14.59 -4.08
C HIS A 169 -4.79 14.04 -4.67
N VAL A 170 -4.92 13.09 -5.59
CA VAL A 170 -3.78 12.41 -6.22
C VAL A 170 -3.12 13.35 -7.23
N LYS A 171 -2.00 13.97 -6.84
CA LYS A 171 -1.25 14.96 -7.64
C LYS A 171 -0.49 14.30 -8.78
N ARG A 172 -0.03 13.07 -8.57
CA ARG A 172 0.68 12.26 -9.55
C ARG A 172 0.52 10.77 -9.25
N ILE A 173 0.31 9.98 -10.29
CA ILE A 173 0.62 8.56 -10.30
C ILE A 173 2.04 8.39 -10.83
N ILE A 174 2.93 7.80 -10.05
CA ILE A 174 4.34 7.59 -10.43
C ILE A 174 4.63 6.09 -10.57
N ASN A 175 5.45 5.73 -11.56
CA ASN A 175 5.90 4.35 -11.74
C ASN A 175 6.89 3.95 -10.63
N GLU A 176 6.74 2.76 -10.05
CA GLU A 176 7.58 2.25 -8.95
C GLU A 176 9.08 2.28 -9.28
N PRO A 177 9.56 1.79 -10.45
CA PRO A 177 10.97 1.88 -10.83
C PRO A 177 11.46 3.32 -10.99
N THR A 178 10.60 4.21 -11.51
CA THR A 178 10.91 5.63 -11.67
C THR A 178 11.09 6.33 -10.32
N ALA A 179 10.21 6.03 -9.36
CA ALA A 179 10.34 6.53 -7.99
C ALA A 179 11.64 6.02 -7.37
N ALA A 180 11.96 4.72 -7.53
CA ALA A 180 13.21 4.17 -7.02
C ALA A 180 14.46 4.84 -7.63
N ALA A 181 14.41 5.15 -8.94
CA ALA A 181 15.48 5.88 -9.62
C ALA A 181 15.65 7.32 -9.10
N LEU A 182 14.55 8.04 -8.84
CA LEU A 182 14.59 9.37 -8.23
C LEU A 182 15.30 9.34 -6.87
N ALA A 183 14.93 8.38 -6.02
CA ALA A 183 15.56 8.21 -4.72
C ALA A 183 17.05 7.84 -4.81
N TYR A 184 17.43 7.00 -5.77
CA TYR A 184 18.83 6.64 -6.02
C TYR A 184 19.67 7.81 -6.56
N GLY A 185 19.10 8.59 -7.49
CA GLY A 185 19.83 9.60 -8.26
C GLY A 185 19.83 11.01 -7.65
N LEU A 186 19.06 11.27 -6.58
CA LEU A 186 18.93 12.61 -5.98
C LEU A 186 20.28 13.22 -5.58
N ASP A 187 21.21 12.39 -5.07
CA ASP A 187 22.56 12.80 -4.66
C ASP A 187 23.60 12.71 -5.79
N LYS A 188 23.20 12.26 -6.98
CA LYS A 188 24.10 11.94 -8.11
C LYS A 188 23.86 12.80 -9.34
N LYS A 189 23.30 14.01 -9.14
CA LYS A 189 22.80 14.89 -10.22
C LYS A 189 23.82 15.27 -11.30
N HIS A 190 25.12 15.15 -11.05
CA HIS A 190 26.19 15.60 -11.97
C HIS A 190 26.93 14.44 -12.66
N THR A 191 26.37 13.22 -12.61
CA THR A 191 26.98 12.05 -13.21
C THR A 191 26.02 11.40 -14.17
N ASP A 192 26.37 11.42 -15.46
CA ASP A 192 25.68 10.63 -16.47
C ASP A 192 25.81 9.15 -16.12
N THR A 193 24.69 8.53 -15.76
CA THR A 193 24.63 7.15 -15.26
C THR A 193 23.46 6.44 -15.91
N LYS A 194 23.75 5.31 -16.58
CA LYS A 194 22.73 4.40 -17.11
C LYS A 194 22.45 3.32 -16.09
N ILE A 195 21.21 3.23 -15.64
CA ILE A 195 20.82 2.28 -14.61
C ILE A 195 19.75 1.33 -15.13
N VAL A 196 19.71 0.13 -14.55
CA VAL A 196 18.53 -0.72 -14.60
C VAL A 196 17.94 -0.84 -13.20
N VAL A 197 16.64 -0.62 -13.09
CA VAL A 197 15.88 -0.91 -11.87
C VAL A 197 15.13 -2.21 -12.11
N PHE A 198 15.44 -3.21 -11.29
CA PHE A 198 14.77 -4.52 -11.26
C PHE A 198 13.91 -4.57 -10.00
N ASP A 199 12.60 -4.47 -10.16
CA ASP A 199 11.63 -4.42 -9.07
C ASP A 199 10.82 -5.72 -9.04
N LEU A 200 11.07 -6.56 -8.03
CA LEU A 200 10.30 -7.79 -7.81
C LEU A 200 9.62 -7.72 -6.44
N GLY A 201 8.37 -7.26 -6.46
CA GLY A 201 7.55 -7.08 -5.28
C GLY A 201 6.83 -8.36 -4.82
N GLY A 202 5.72 -8.14 -4.12
CA GLY A 202 4.82 -9.21 -3.65
C GLY A 202 3.89 -9.77 -4.72
N GLY A 203 3.56 -8.98 -5.74
CA GLY A 203 2.60 -9.40 -6.78
C GLY A 203 2.93 -8.99 -8.20
N THR A 204 3.89 -8.10 -8.39
CA THR A 204 4.28 -7.54 -9.68
C THR A 204 5.80 -7.55 -9.85
N PHE A 205 6.21 -7.63 -11.11
CA PHE A 205 7.59 -7.55 -11.55
C PHE A 205 7.70 -6.45 -12.60
N ASP A 206 8.62 -5.52 -12.40
CA ASP A 206 8.96 -4.49 -13.38
C ASP A 206 10.46 -4.42 -13.59
N VAL A 207 10.86 -4.07 -14.82
CA VAL A 207 12.23 -3.72 -15.16
C VAL A 207 12.22 -2.45 -15.99
N SER A 208 13.00 -1.45 -15.57
CA SER A 208 13.12 -0.19 -16.29
C SER A 208 14.58 0.19 -16.48
N ILE A 209 14.90 0.65 -17.68
CA ILE A 209 16.23 1.18 -18.02
C ILE A 209 16.11 2.69 -18.07
N LEU A 210 16.95 3.37 -17.29
CA LEU A 210 16.95 4.81 -17.17
C LEU A 210 18.33 5.39 -17.43
N GLU A 211 18.34 6.61 -17.94
CA GLU A 211 19.51 7.47 -18.07
C GLU A 211 19.34 8.66 -17.13
N LEU A 212 20.29 8.83 -16.22
CA LEU A 212 20.30 9.88 -15.21
C LEU A 212 21.45 10.82 -15.50
N GLY A 213 21.22 12.13 -15.57
CA GLY A 213 22.28 13.11 -15.85
C GLY A 213 21.78 14.55 -15.78
N ASP A 214 22.58 15.45 -15.22
CA ASP A 214 22.26 16.89 -15.06
C ASP A 214 20.86 17.18 -14.48
N GLY A 215 20.41 16.37 -13.52
CA GLY A 215 19.08 16.47 -12.91
C GLY A 215 17.94 15.95 -13.79
N VAL A 216 18.21 15.41 -14.96
CA VAL A 216 17.25 14.73 -15.84
C VAL A 216 17.23 13.23 -15.55
N PHE A 217 16.03 12.69 -15.40
CA PHE A 217 15.75 11.27 -15.21
C PHE A 217 14.90 10.82 -16.39
N GLU A 218 15.50 10.12 -17.35
CA GLU A 218 14.82 9.68 -18.56
C GLU A 218 14.65 8.16 -18.56
N VAL A 219 13.41 7.69 -18.61
CA VAL A 219 13.10 6.27 -18.83
C VAL A 219 13.29 5.97 -20.32
N LYS A 220 14.25 5.10 -20.65
CA LYS A 220 14.52 4.70 -22.04
C LYS A 220 13.63 3.55 -22.47
N SER A 221 13.33 2.64 -21.54
CA SER A 221 12.39 1.54 -21.76
C SER A 221 11.88 0.98 -20.45
N THR A 222 10.69 0.37 -20.49
CA THR A 222 10.15 -0.40 -19.37
C THR A 222 9.45 -1.66 -19.87
N ASN A 223 9.50 -2.72 -19.05
CA ASN A 223 8.79 -3.97 -19.29
C ASN A 223 8.45 -4.63 -17.95
N GLY A 224 7.62 -5.67 -17.94
CA GLY A 224 7.26 -6.34 -16.69
C GLY A 224 6.24 -7.45 -16.83
N ASP A 225 5.83 -7.98 -15.68
CA ASP A 225 4.73 -8.92 -15.51
C ASP A 225 3.91 -8.52 -14.27
N THR A 226 2.68 -8.09 -14.50
CA THR A 226 1.77 -7.62 -13.45
C THR A 226 1.11 -8.75 -12.63
N HIS A 227 1.52 -10.01 -12.86
CA HIS A 227 1.13 -11.20 -12.10
C HIS A 227 2.33 -12.11 -11.80
N LEU A 228 3.48 -11.51 -11.48
CA LEU A 228 4.67 -12.22 -11.05
C LEU A 228 5.24 -11.53 -9.82
N GLY A 229 5.29 -12.22 -8.69
CA GLY A 229 5.84 -11.66 -7.45
C GLY A 229 5.83 -12.67 -6.32
N GLY A 230 6.20 -12.21 -5.12
CA GLY A 230 6.36 -13.03 -3.93
C GLY A 230 5.18 -13.96 -3.59
N ASP A 231 3.94 -13.62 -3.97
CA ASP A 231 2.76 -14.46 -3.82
C ASP A 231 2.85 -15.77 -4.61
N ASP A 232 3.44 -15.74 -5.82
CA ASP A 232 3.62 -16.93 -6.65
C ASP A 232 4.73 -17.85 -6.10
N PHE A 233 5.77 -17.25 -5.50
CA PHE A 233 6.83 -17.99 -4.80
C PHE A 233 6.27 -18.67 -3.54
N ASP A 234 5.40 -18.00 -2.79
CA ASP A 234 4.72 -18.59 -1.64
C ASP A 234 3.82 -19.75 -2.10
N LYS A 235 3.05 -19.53 -3.18
CA LYS A 235 2.17 -20.55 -3.75
C LYS A 235 2.94 -21.81 -4.15
N ALA A 236 4.12 -21.69 -4.74
CA ALA A 236 4.93 -22.86 -5.09
C ALA A 236 5.29 -23.72 -3.86
N ILE A 237 5.58 -23.07 -2.72
CA ILE A 237 5.80 -23.78 -1.45
C ILE A 237 4.47 -24.35 -0.92
N MET A 238 3.38 -23.59 -0.95
CA MET A 238 2.06 -24.04 -0.49
C MET A 238 1.58 -25.27 -1.26
N ASP A 239 1.71 -25.29 -2.58
CA ASP A 239 1.34 -26.41 -3.44
C ASP A 239 2.17 -27.64 -3.09
N TRP A 240 3.50 -27.48 -2.94
CA TRP A 240 4.37 -28.57 -2.51
C TRP A 240 3.95 -29.14 -1.15
N LEU A 241 3.69 -28.29 -0.16
CA LEU A 241 3.22 -28.71 1.17
C LEU A 241 1.87 -29.43 1.11
N ALA A 242 0.92 -28.88 0.35
CA ALA A 242 -0.43 -29.44 0.22
C ALA A 242 -0.42 -30.77 -0.53
N ASP A 243 0.39 -30.91 -1.57
CA ASP A 243 0.50 -32.14 -2.36
C ASP A 243 1.20 -33.25 -1.56
N GLU A 244 2.25 -32.92 -0.80
CA GLU A 244 2.90 -33.85 0.13
C GLU A 244 1.91 -34.34 1.21
N PHE A 245 1.20 -33.41 1.85
CA PHE A 245 0.21 -33.77 2.87
C PHE A 245 -0.94 -34.61 2.29
N LYS A 246 -1.39 -34.28 1.08
CA LYS A 246 -2.42 -35.06 0.38
C LYS A 246 -1.95 -36.45 0.02
N ALA A 247 -0.68 -36.63 -0.34
CA ALA A 247 -0.11 -37.95 -0.61
C ALA A 247 -0.04 -38.82 0.66
N GLU A 248 0.23 -38.21 1.82
CA GLU A 248 0.36 -38.90 3.10
C GLU A 248 -0.99 -39.18 3.78
N GLU A 249 -1.91 -38.23 3.72
CA GLU A 249 -3.13 -38.20 4.55
C GLU A 249 -4.41 -38.22 3.70
N ASN A 250 -4.31 -38.21 2.36
CA ASN A 250 -5.43 -38.20 1.41
C ASN A 250 -6.44 -37.03 1.62
N VAL A 251 -5.97 -35.92 2.19
CA VAL A 251 -6.75 -34.70 2.42
C VAL A 251 -6.07 -33.51 1.77
N ASP A 252 -6.87 -32.71 1.07
CA ASP A 252 -6.39 -31.52 0.37
C ASP A 252 -6.59 -30.28 1.25
N LEU A 253 -5.52 -29.83 1.90
CA LEU A 253 -5.54 -28.67 2.81
C LEU A 253 -5.99 -27.38 2.13
N ARG A 254 -5.91 -27.28 0.80
CA ARG A 254 -6.34 -26.10 0.05
C ARG A 254 -7.85 -25.87 0.08
N LYS A 255 -8.63 -26.90 0.44
CA LYS A 255 -10.11 -26.83 0.51
C LYS A 255 -10.62 -26.25 1.82
N ASP A 256 -9.81 -26.23 2.86
CA ASP A 256 -10.17 -25.65 4.15
C ASP A 256 -9.56 -24.24 4.29
N PRO A 257 -10.37 -23.18 4.40
CA PRO A 257 -9.84 -21.81 4.46
C PRO A 257 -8.85 -21.55 5.61
N MET A 258 -9.04 -22.21 6.75
CA MET A 258 -8.16 -22.05 7.91
C MET A 258 -6.81 -22.75 7.68
N SER A 259 -6.81 -23.98 7.19
CA SER A 259 -5.59 -24.69 6.76
C SER A 259 -4.88 -23.92 5.66
N TRP A 260 -5.60 -23.41 4.66
CA TRP A 260 -5.04 -22.63 3.56
C TRP A 260 -4.31 -21.38 4.07
N GLN A 261 -4.93 -20.60 4.96
CA GLN A 261 -4.31 -19.40 5.52
C GLN A 261 -3.04 -19.72 6.31
N ARG A 262 -3.06 -20.80 7.08
CA ARG A 262 -1.88 -21.26 7.84
C ARG A 262 -0.76 -21.75 6.92
N LEU A 263 -1.08 -22.39 5.80
CA LEU A 263 -0.10 -22.75 4.77
C LEU A 263 0.51 -21.49 4.18
N LYS A 264 -0.29 -20.49 3.79
CA LYS A 264 0.19 -19.23 3.21
C LYS A 264 1.20 -18.53 4.12
N GLU A 265 0.87 -18.35 5.40
CA GLU A 265 1.78 -17.71 6.36
C GLU A 265 3.06 -18.51 6.61
N ALA A 266 2.96 -19.83 6.72
CA ALA A 266 4.13 -20.68 6.91
C ALA A 266 5.03 -20.71 5.66
N SER A 267 4.45 -20.70 4.47
CA SER A 267 5.17 -20.62 3.20
C SER A 267 5.89 -19.29 3.03
N GLU A 268 5.23 -18.16 3.31
CA GLU A 268 5.85 -16.82 3.30
C GLU A 268 7.05 -16.78 4.26
N LYS A 269 6.86 -17.26 5.49
CA LYS A 269 7.91 -17.30 6.51
C LYS A 269 9.09 -18.18 6.08
N ALA A 270 8.83 -19.39 5.57
CA ALA A 270 9.86 -20.29 5.10
C ALA A 270 10.67 -19.70 3.93
N LYS A 271 9.99 -19.07 2.96
CA LYS A 271 10.63 -18.35 1.84
C LYS A 271 11.59 -17.27 2.35
N ILE A 272 11.14 -16.46 3.31
CA ILE A 272 11.95 -15.38 3.89
C ILE A 272 13.16 -15.95 4.65
N GLU A 273 12.96 -16.96 5.51
CA GLU A 273 14.04 -17.59 6.26
C GLU A 273 15.13 -18.17 5.33
N LEU A 274 14.73 -18.84 4.25
CA LEU A 274 15.63 -19.42 3.25
C LEU A 274 16.45 -18.38 2.47
N SER A 275 16.09 -17.09 2.55
CA SER A 275 16.92 -16.02 1.99
C SER A 275 18.22 -15.81 2.79
N SER A 276 18.26 -16.27 4.04
CA SER A 276 19.46 -16.25 4.90
C SER A 276 19.98 -17.64 5.27
N ALA A 277 19.09 -18.60 5.51
CA ALA A 277 19.41 -19.97 5.92
C ALA A 277 19.44 -20.94 4.73
N THR A 278 20.16 -22.04 4.86
CA THR A 278 20.20 -23.10 3.84
C THR A 278 19.03 -24.08 3.95
N GLU A 279 18.37 -24.12 5.10
CA GLU A 279 17.19 -24.95 5.38
C GLU A 279 16.29 -24.29 6.43
N THR A 280 15.02 -24.69 6.44
CA THR A 280 14.03 -24.34 7.48
C THR A 280 13.09 -25.53 7.72
N GLU A 281 12.47 -25.58 8.89
CA GLU A 281 11.43 -26.55 9.23
C GLU A 281 10.07 -25.87 9.33
N ILE A 282 9.13 -26.34 8.51
CA ILE A 282 7.75 -25.91 8.49
C ILE A 282 6.96 -26.85 9.40
N ASN A 283 6.58 -26.34 10.56
CA ASN A 283 5.87 -27.10 11.59
C ASN A 283 4.50 -26.46 11.89
N LEU A 284 3.44 -27.11 11.41
CA LEU A 284 2.05 -26.71 11.56
C LEU A 284 1.29 -27.77 12.36
N PRO A 285 1.25 -27.64 13.69
CA PRO A 285 0.52 -28.59 14.52
C PRO A 285 -0.99 -28.36 14.40
N TYR A 286 -1.79 -29.42 14.49
CA TYR A 286 -3.26 -29.34 14.38
C TYR A 286 -3.70 -28.62 13.09
N ILE A 287 -3.06 -28.92 11.95
CA ILE A 287 -3.34 -28.24 10.67
C ILE A 287 -4.75 -28.56 10.17
N THR A 288 -5.21 -29.79 10.41
CA THR A 288 -6.56 -30.25 10.13
C THR A 288 -6.91 -31.44 11.05
N ALA A 289 -8.10 -32.01 10.90
CA ALA A 289 -8.51 -33.24 11.58
C ALA A 289 -9.12 -34.23 10.59
N ILE A 290 -8.79 -35.52 10.76
CA ILE A 290 -9.33 -36.63 9.96
C ILE A 290 -10.00 -37.59 10.94
N ASP A 291 -11.29 -37.86 10.76
CA ASP A 291 -12.09 -38.69 11.68
C ASP A 291 -11.96 -38.25 13.15
N ASN A 292 -11.96 -36.93 13.39
CA ASN A 292 -11.72 -36.27 14.69
C ASN A 292 -10.32 -36.51 15.29
N VAL A 293 -9.38 -37.09 14.55
CA VAL A 293 -7.97 -37.20 14.93
C VAL A 293 -7.21 -36.01 14.38
N PRO A 294 -6.60 -35.17 15.23
CA PRO A 294 -5.78 -34.08 14.77
C PRO A 294 -4.59 -34.53 13.93
N LYS A 295 -4.32 -33.81 12.85
CA LYS A 295 -3.18 -34.01 11.98
C LYS A 295 -2.23 -32.84 12.07
N HIS A 296 -0.95 -33.11 11.85
CA HIS A 296 0.14 -32.15 11.90
C HIS A 296 0.87 -32.19 10.56
N LEU A 297 1.40 -31.05 10.14
CA LEU A 297 2.32 -31.00 9.01
C LEU A 297 3.69 -30.63 9.54
N VAL A 298 4.68 -31.48 9.32
CA VAL A 298 6.09 -31.20 9.64
C VAL A 298 6.93 -31.55 8.43
N LYS A 299 7.50 -30.53 7.77
CA LYS A 299 8.31 -30.70 6.56
C LYS A 299 9.56 -29.83 6.63
N LYS A 300 10.70 -30.41 6.26
CA LYS A 300 11.94 -29.65 6.09
C LYS A 300 12.04 -29.18 4.65
N LEU A 301 12.30 -27.89 4.46
CA LEU A 301 12.51 -27.28 3.15
C LEU A 301 13.94 -26.74 3.08
N THR A 302 14.72 -27.24 2.12
CA THR A 302 16.05 -26.71 1.84
C THR A 302 15.98 -25.58 0.81
N ARG A 303 16.96 -24.67 0.82
CA ARG A 303 17.06 -23.61 -0.19
C ARG A 303 17.13 -24.19 -1.60
N ALA A 304 17.91 -25.26 -1.80
CA ALA A 304 18.03 -25.94 -3.08
C ALA A 304 16.67 -26.49 -3.57
N LYS A 305 15.86 -27.06 -2.67
CA LYS A 305 14.51 -27.52 -3.04
C LYS A 305 13.59 -26.34 -3.36
N PHE A 306 13.64 -25.27 -2.58
CA PHE A 306 12.88 -24.05 -2.88
C PHE A 306 13.24 -23.49 -4.26
N GLU A 307 14.53 -23.35 -4.57
CA GLU A 307 15.01 -22.88 -5.88
C GLU A 307 14.51 -23.77 -7.02
N GLN A 308 14.47 -25.09 -6.85
CA GLN A 308 13.87 -26.00 -7.83
C GLN A 308 12.35 -25.79 -8.02
N LEU A 309 11.62 -25.47 -6.95
CA LEU A 309 10.17 -25.23 -7.02
C LEU A 309 9.84 -23.93 -7.78
N VAL A 310 10.74 -22.94 -7.75
CA VAL A 310 10.49 -21.60 -8.30
C VAL A 310 11.33 -21.27 -9.54
N ASP A 311 12.10 -22.22 -10.07
CA ASP A 311 13.01 -22.02 -11.21
C ASP A 311 12.30 -21.38 -12.42
N SER A 312 11.10 -21.85 -12.75
CA SER A 312 10.29 -21.29 -13.84
C SER A 312 9.83 -19.85 -13.57
N LEU A 313 9.57 -19.48 -12.32
CA LEU A 313 9.21 -18.11 -11.93
C LEU A 313 10.42 -17.17 -12.02
N VAL A 314 11.61 -17.66 -11.64
CA VAL A 314 12.87 -16.92 -11.79
C VAL A 314 13.16 -16.67 -13.27
N GLU A 315 13.09 -17.70 -14.11
CA GLU A 315 13.32 -17.57 -15.56
C GLU A 315 12.32 -16.62 -16.24
N ARG A 316 11.05 -16.59 -15.77
CA ARG A 316 10.04 -15.63 -16.25
C ARG A 316 10.47 -14.17 -16.06
N THR A 317 11.30 -13.86 -15.06
CA THR A 317 11.80 -12.47 -14.86
C THR A 317 12.83 -12.03 -15.92
N LEU A 318 13.51 -12.96 -16.58
CA LEU A 318 14.59 -12.62 -17.52
C LEU A 318 14.08 -12.13 -18.88
N GLU A 319 12.91 -12.59 -19.32
CA GLU A 319 12.39 -12.21 -20.62
C GLU A 319 12.01 -10.71 -20.71
N PRO A 320 11.32 -10.11 -19.73
CA PRO A 320 11.15 -8.66 -19.68
C PRO A 320 12.48 -7.90 -19.66
N CYS A 321 13.51 -8.40 -18.96
CA CYS A 321 14.84 -7.77 -18.96
C CYS A 321 15.48 -7.74 -20.35
N ARG A 322 15.38 -8.84 -21.12
CA ARG A 322 15.87 -8.87 -22.51
C ARG A 322 15.12 -7.89 -23.40
N LYS A 323 13.80 -7.79 -23.24
CA LYS A 323 12.96 -6.85 -24.00
C LYS A 323 13.29 -5.40 -23.67
N ALA A 324 13.39 -5.05 -22.39
CA ALA A 324 13.78 -3.70 -21.98
C ALA A 324 15.14 -3.29 -22.58
N LEU A 325 16.17 -4.13 -22.45
CA LEU A 325 17.49 -3.86 -23.07
C LEU A 325 17.39 -3.63 -24.57
N LYS A 326 16.65 -4.49 -25.27
CA LYS A 326 16.43 -4.37 -26.72
C LYS A 326 15.71 -3.06 -27.08
N ASP A 327 14.66 -2.71 -26.35
CA ASP A 327 13.84 -1.52 -26.61
C ASP A 327 14.61 -0.23 -26.30
N ALA A 328 15.46 -0.24 -25.27
CA ALA A 328 16.40 0.84 -24.99
C ALA A 328 17.56 0.93 -26.01
N GLY A 329 17.74 -0.08 -26.86
CA GLY A 329 18.88 -0.18 -27.77
C GLY A 329 20.22 -0.34 -27.05
N MET A 330 20.23 -0.93 -25.85
CA MET A 330 21.40 -1.07 -24.99
C MET A 330 21.80 -2.53 -24.79
N SER A 331 23.09 -2.76 -24.62
CA SER A 331 23.64 -4.02 -24.13
C SER A 331 23.87 -3.98 -22.61
N PRO A 332 23.90 -5.14 -21.91
CA PRO A 332 24.17 -5.17 -20.47
C PRO A 332 25.44 -4.44 -20.03
N ASN A 333 26.48 -4.44 -20.86
CA ASN A 333 27.78 -3.82 -20.55
C ASN A 333 27.75 -2.28 -20.56
N GLU A 334 26.70 -1.68 -21.12
CA GLU A 334 26.51 -0.22 -21.14
C GLU A 334 25.78 0.28 -19.89
N LEU A 335 25.27 -0.62 -19.04
CA LEU A 335 24.66 -0.26 -17.77
C LEU A 335 25.76 0.00 -16.73
N ASP A 336 25.66 1.13 -16.05
CA ASP A 336 26.56 1.51 -14.96
C ASP A 336 26.16 0.84 -13.65
N GLU A 337 24.86 0.69 -13.39
CA GLU A 337 24.34 0.22 -12.10
C GLU A 337 23.09 -0.66 -12.25
N VAL A 338 22.96 -1.63 -11.35
CA VAL A 338 21.80 -2.53 -11.25
C VAL A 338 21.16 -2.32 -9.89
N ILE A 339 19.96 -1.76 -9.84
CA ILE A 339 19.24 -1.44 -8.60
C ILE A 339 18.17 -2.50 -8.36
N LEU A 340 18.18 -3.11 -7.18
CA LEU A 340 17.16 -4.07 -6.75
C LEU A 340 16.11 -3.37 -5.88
N VAL A 341 14.84 -3.58 -6.22
CA VAL A 341 13.68 -3.03 -5.51
C VAL A 341 12.70 -4.17 -5.22
N GLY A 342 11.95 -4.06 -4.11
CA GLY A 342 10.97 -5.06 -3.72
C GLY A 342 11.55 -6.23 -2.92
N GLY A 343 10.81 -6.67 -1.90
CA GLY A 343 11.29 -7.65 -0.93
C GLY A 343 11.67 -9.02 -1.51
N SER A 344 11.10 -9.42 -2.66
CA SER A 344 11.44 -10.71 -3.28
C SER A 344 12.83 -10.71 -3.94
N THR A 345 13.44 -9.54 -4.17
CA THR A 345 14.85 -9.45 -4.60
C THR A 345 15.86 -9.84 -3.50
N ARG A 346 15.39 -10.06 -2.27
CA ARG A 346 16.20 -10.62 -1.18
C ARG A 346 16.49 -12.11 -1.36
N ILE A 347 15.77 -12.81 -2.25
CA ILE A 347 16.02 -14.21 -2.58
C ILE A 347 17.40 -14.34 -3.24
N PRO A 348 18.33 -15.14 -2.69
CA PRO A 348 19.70 -15.26 -3.22
C PRO A 348 19.75 -15.65 -4.70
N LYS A 349 18.86 -16.54 -5.13
CA LYS A 349 18.79 -16.98 -6.52
C LYS A 349 18.42 -15.86 -7.50
N ILE A 350 17.55 -14.93 -7.09
CA ILE A 350 17.23 -13.74 -7.88
C ILE A 350 18.47 -12.87 -8.05
N GLN A 351 19.20 -12.60 -6.95
CA GLN A 351 20.43 -11.79 -7.01
C GLN A 351 21.49 -12.42 -7.91
N GLU A 352 21.69 -13.74 -7.81
CA GLU A 352 22.63 -14.50 -8.66
C GLU A 352 22.26 -14.39 -10.14
N VAL A 353 20.99 -14.60 -10.47
CA VAL A 353 20.51 -14.58 -11.86
C VAL A 353 20.57 -13.18 -12.44
N VAL A 354 20.21 -12.15 -11.66
CA VAL A 354 20.33 -10.74 -12.07
C VAL A 354 21.79 -10.36 -12.30
N GLU A 355 22.69 -10.70 -11.36
CA GLU A 355 24.14 -10.42 -11.50
C GLU A 355 24.73 -11.11 -12.74
N LYS A 356 24.36 -12.37 -12.97
CA LYS A 356 24.79 -13.14 -14.14
C LYS A 356 24.23 -12.57 -15.44
N PHE A 357 22.98 -12.13 -15.46
CA PHE A 357 22.32 -11.62 -16.67
C PHE A 357 22.87 -10.26 -17.08
N PHE A 358 22.99 -9.33 -16.13
CA PHE A 358 23.48 -7.97 -16.41
C PHE A 358 25.02 -7.87 -16.38
N GLY A 359 25.71 -8.91 -15.91
CA GLY A 359 27.17 -8.92 -15.78
C GLY A 359 27.71 -7.96 -14.71
N LYS A 360 26.84 -7.50 -13.80
CA LYS A 360 27.17 -6.49 -12.79
C LYS A 360 26.52 -6.82 -11.46
N LYS A 361 27.31 -6.65 -10.39
CA LYS A 361 26.84 -6.86 -9.02
C LYS A 361 25.76 -5.82 -8.67
N PRO A 362 24.59 -6.25 -8.17
CA PRO A 362 23.55 -5.31 -7.80
C PRO A 362 23.97 -4.36 -6.67
N ASN A 363 23.54 -3.12 -6.80
CA ASN A 363 23.78 -2.05 -5.86
C ASN A 363 22.99 -2.31 -4.56
N LYS A 364 23.60 -2.00 -3.41
CA LYS A 364 23.02 -2.19 -2.07
C LYS A 364 22.86 -0.88 -1.29
N SER A 365 23.00 0.27 -1.93
CA SER A 365 22.92 1.59 -1.29
C SER A 365 21.49 2.04 -1.02
N VAL A 366 20.49 1.41 -1.67
CA VAL A 366 19.08 1.71 -1.46
C VAL A 366 18.39 0.61 -0.66
N ASN A 367 17.42 0.98 0.16
CA ASN A 367 16.57 0.03 0.87
C ASN A 367 15.43 -0.44 -0.06
N PRO A 368 15.38 -1.73 -0.45
CA PRO A 368 14.40 -2.22 -1.42
C PRO A 368 12.94 -2.12 -0.95
N ASP A 369 12.70 -1.93 0.35
CA ASP A 369 11.35 -1.85 0.93
C ASP A 369 10.85 -0.40 1.12
N GLU A 370 11.73 0.60 0.96
CA GLU A 370 11.43 2.01 1.27
C GLU A 370 11.69 2.97 0.10
N VAL A 371 12.60 2.58 -0.81
CA VAL A 371 13.11 3.45 -1.88
C VAL A 371 12.00 3.99 -2.80
N VAL A 372 10.94 3.22 -3.01
CA VAL A 372 9.78 3.61 -3.82
C VAL A 372 8.99 4.74 -3.14
N ALA A 373 8.68 4.60 -1.85
CA ALA A 373 7.97 5.65 -1.10
C ALA A 373 8.80 6.93 -0.99
N ILE A 374 10.12 6.79 -0.79
CA ILE A 374 11.08 7.91 -0.80
C ILE A 374 11.02 8.64 -2.14
N GLY A 375 11.08 7.92 -3.26
CA GLY A 375 10.94 8.48 -4.60
C GLY A 375 9.62 9.21 -4.83
N ALA A 376 8.52 8.66 -4.34
CA ALA A 376 7.21 9.29 -4.40
C ALA A 376 7.15 10.61 -3.60
N ALA A 377 7.81 10.67 -2.44
CA ALA A 377 7.91 11.89 -1.64
C ALA A 377 8.76 12.96 -2.35
N ILE A 378 9.89 12.56 -2.96
CA ILE A 378 10.72 13.45 -3.78
C ILE A 378 9.89 14.01 -4.94
N GLN A 379 9.11 13.18 -5.62
CA GLN A 379 8.18 13.64 -6.66
C GLN A 379 7.14 14.64 -6.12
N GLY A 380 6.64 14.44 -4.90
CA GLY A 380 5.79 15.40 -4.20
C GLY A 380 6.51 16.74 -3.99
N GLY A 381 7.77 16.70 -3.55
CA GLY A 381 8.62 17.88 -3.40
C GLY A 381 8.90 18.62 -4.72
N VAL A 382 9.02 17.91 -5.84
CA VAL A 382 9.14 18.52 -7.18
C VAL A 382 7.84 19.26 -7.55
N LEU A 383 6.67 18.69 -7.21
CA LEU A 383 5.37 19.29 -7.52
C LEU A 383 5.03 20.49 -6.63
N SER A 384 5.51 20.52 -5.38
CA SER A 384 5.39 21.69 -4.49
C SER A 384 6.41 22.79 -4.81
N GLY A 385 7.48 22.45 -5.52
CA GLY A 385 8.61 23.36 -5.81
C GLY A 385 9.69 23.38 -4.73
N ASP A 386 9.58 22.50 -3.73
CA ASP A 386 10.59 22.33 -2.67
C ASP A 386 11.87 21.67 -3.23
N VAL A 387 11.71 20.72 -4.15
CA VAL A 387 12.83 20.08 -4.86
C VAL A 387 13.01 20.73 -6.23
N LYS A 388 14.19 21.33 -6.44
CA LYS A 388 14.56 22.04 -7.68
C LYS A 388 15.52 21.22 -8.52
N ASP A 389 15.60 21.59 -9.80
CA ASP A 389 16.54 21.05 -10.79
C ASP A 389 16.42 19.53 -10.93
N VAL A 390 15.18 19.03 -10.94
CA VAL A 390 14.83 17.64 -11.24
C VAL A 390 13.78 17.64 -12.34
N LEU A 391 14.10 17.02 -13.47
CA LEU A 391 13.19 16.80 -14.58
C LEU A 391 13.00 15.30 -14.79
N LEU A 392 11.75 14.85 -14.73
CA LEU A 392 11.40 13.46 -14.98
C LEU A 392 10.74 13.32 -16.36
N LEU A 393 11.30 12.44 -17.18
CA LEU A 393 10.78 12.04 -18.49
C LEU A 393 10.45 10.53 -18.43
N ASP A 394 9.19 10.21 -18.16
CA ASP A 394 8.69 8.83 -18.12
C ASP A 394 8.10 8.41 -19.47
N VAL A 395 7.69 7.15 -19.63
CA VAL A 395 7.17 6.59 -20.89
C VAL A 395 5.86 5.82 -20.69
N THR A 396 5.11 5.60 -21.77
CA THR A 396 3.99 4.63 -21.78
C THR A 396 4.51 3.19 -21.96
N PRO A 397 4.14 2.21 -21.13
CA PRO A 397 4.70 0.84 -21.19
C PRO A 397 4.17 0.01 -22.37
N LEU A 398 3.05 0.40 -22.97
CA LEU A 398 2.33 -0.38 -23.97
C LEU A 398 1.90 0.50 -25.13
N SER A 399 1.95 -0.05 -26.34
CA SER A 399 1.50 0.65 -27.54
C SER A 399 -0.01 0.89 -27.48
N LEU A 400 -0.44 2.04 -27.97
CA LEU A 400 -1.83 2.45 -28.09
C LEU A 400 -2.22 2.57 -29.55
N GLY A 401 -3.42 2.10 -29.85
CA GLY A 401 -3.91 2.11 -31.21
C GLY A 401 -5.40 1.86 -31.32
N ILE A 402 -5.85 1.63 -32.55
CA ILE A 402 -7.24 1.30 -32.84
C ILE A 402 -7.37 0.03 -33.66
N GLU A 403 -8.55 -0.60 -33.57
CA GLU A 403 -8.96 -1.63 -34.51
C GLU A 403 -9.28 -1.00 -35.86
N THR A 404 -8.69 -1.56 -36.91
CA THR A 404 -8.93 -1.17 -38.29
C THR A 404 -9.53 -2.33 -39.08
N LEU A 405 -9.93 -2.06 -40.34
CA LEU A 405 -10.55 -3.07 -41.21
C LEU A 405 -9.74 -4.38 -41.24
N GLY A 406 -10.42 -5.51 -41.05
CA GLY A 406 -9.78 -6.83 -40.96
C GLY A 406 -9.39 -7.24 -39.54
N GLY A 407 -9.77 -6.47 -38.51
CA GLY A 407 -9.48 -6.77 -37.11
C GLY A 407 -8.00 -6.57 -36.76
N VAL A 408 -7.31 -5.72 -37.51
CA VAL A 408 -5.88 -5.43 -37.34
C VAL A 408 -5.73 -4.30 -36.32
N PHE A 409 -4.77 -4.47 -35.40
CA PHE A 409 -4.37 -3.43 -34.46
C PHE A 409 -3.39 -2.48 -35.14
N THR A 410 -3.82 -1.26 -35.39
CA THR A 410 -2.97 -0.20 -35.94
C THR A 410 -2.49 0.68 -34.82
N LYS A 411 -1.17 0.67 -34.57
CA LYS A 411 -0.53 1.45 -33.51
C LYS A 411 -0.44 2.91 -33.91
N LEU A 412 -0.84 3.79 -33.00
CA LEU A 412 -0.65 5.24 -33.12
C LEU A 412 0.51 5.69 -32.25
N ILE A 413 0.54 5.29 -30.98
CA ILE A 413 1.64 5.58 -30.06
C ILE A 413 2.32 4.26 -29.73
N GLU A 414 3.62 4.15 -30.00
CA GLU A 414 4.38 2.95 -29.68
C GLU A 414 4.69 2.89 -28.17
N SER A 415 4.90 1.70 -27.63
CA SER A 415 5.45 1.51 -26.29
C SER A 415 6.79 2.24 -26.15
N ASN A 416 7.12 2.63 -24.92
CA ASN A 416 8.29 3.42 -24.57
C ASN A 416 8.32 4.85 -25.17
N THR A 417 7.21 5.35 -25.72
CA THR A 417 7.10 6.77 -26.08
C THR A 417 7.06 7.63 -24.81
N THR A 418 7.89 8.67 -24.73
CA THR A 418 7.93 9.63 -23.62
C THR A 418 6.56 10.30 -23.41
N ILE A 419 6.15 10.46 -22.15
CA ILE A 419 4.90 11.11 -21.75
C ILE A 419 5.17 12.40 -20.95
N PRO A 420 4.28 13.41 -21.04
CA PRO A 420 3.04 13.44 -21.81
C PRO A 420 3.26 13.52 -23.33
N THR A 421 2.35 12.94 -24.10
CA THR A 421 2.44 12.92 -25.57
C THR A 421 1.08 12.96 -26.23
N LYS A 422 1.03 13.51 -27.45
CA LYS A 422 -0.19 13.64 -28.23
C LYS A 422 0.05 13.26 -29.67
N LYS A 423 -0.80 12.39 -30.21
CA LYS A 423 -0.76 11.97 -31.62
C LYS A 423 -2.15 11.97 -32.22
N SER A 424 -2.24 12.43 -33.47
CA SER A 424 -3.48 12.47 -34.23
C SER A 424 -3.32 11.73 -35.53
N GLU A 425 -4.33 10.95 -35.92
CA GLU A 425 -4.38 10.26 -37.20
C GLU A 425 -5.78 10.37 -37.82
N VAL A 426 -5.84 10.48 -39.14
CA VAL A 426 -7.09 10.62 -39.88
C VAL A 426 -7.47 9.28 -40.49
N PHE A 427 -8.59 8.74 -40.05
CA PHE A 427 -9.22 7.55 -40.59
C PHE A 427 -10.40 7.93 -41.49
N SER A 428 -10.95 6.93 -42.18
CA SER A 428 -12.13 7.12 -43.04
C SER A 428 -13.09 5.93 -42.95
N THR A 429 -14.24 6.06 -43.60
CA THR A 429 -15.26 5.00 -43.65
C THR A 429 -14.77 3.78 -44.43
N ALA A 430 -15.19 2.59 -43.99
CA ALA A 430 -14.85 1.31 -44.60
C ALA A 430 -15.90 0.84 -45.64
N ALA A 431 -17.05 1.52 -45.72
CA ALA A 431 -18.13 1.23 -46.67
C ALA A 431 -18.74 2.52 -47.27
N GLU A 432 -19.40 2.36 -48.43
CA GLU A 432 -20.19 3.40 -49.10
C GLU A 432 -21.36 3.85 -48.21
N ASN A 433 -21.60 5.17 -48.13
CA ASN A 433 -22.71 5.76 -47.38
C ASN A 433 -22.81 5.30 -45.91
N GLN A 434 -21.67 4.97 -45.29
CA GLN A 434 -21.59 4.52 -43.90
C GLN A 434 -22.01 5.66 -42.95
N PRO A 435 -23.11 5.51 -42.18
CA PRO A 435 -23.67 6.59 -41.36
C PRO A 435 -22.95 6.81 -40.03
N SER A 436 -22.09 5.87 -39.64
CA SER A 436 -21.33 5.91 -38.38
C SER A 436 -20.04 5.09 -38.45
N VAL A 437 -19.00 5.49 -37.72
CA VAL A 437 -17.74 4.73 -37.55
C VAL A 437 -17.62 4.27 -36.09
N GLU A 438 -17.43 2.97 -35.88
CA GLU A 438 -17.04 2.41 -34.58
C GLU A 438 -15.51 2.46 -34.44
N ILE A 439 -15.02 3.05 -33.37
CA ILE A 439 -13.61 3.15 -33.02
C ILE A 439 -13.40 2.31 -31.77
N ASN A 440 -12.69 1.19 -31.92
CA ASN A 440 -12.28 0.34 -30.82
C ASN A 440 -10.83 0.70 -30.45
N ILE A 441 -10.62 1.21 -29.24
CA ILE A 441 -9.32 1.63 -28.71
C ILE A 441 -8.68 0.45 -28.00
N LEU A 442 -7.42 0.16 -28.31
CA LEU A 442 -6.70 -0.96 -27.72
C LEU A 442 -5.31 -0.58 -27.21
N GLN A 443 -4.83 -1.38 -26.27
CA GLN A 443 -3.49 -1.32 -25.70
C GLN A 443 -2.83 -2.71 -25.77
N GLY A 444 -1.61 -2.79 -26.28
CA GLY A 444 -0.84 -4.03 -26.38
C GLY A 444 0.10 -4.09 -27.58
N GLU A 445 0.76 -5.23 -27.76
CA GLU A 445 1.83 -5.41 -28.77
C GLU A 445 1.47 -6.42 -29.87
N ARG A 446 0.28 -7.03 -29.81
CA ARG A 446 -0.13 -8.08 -30.74
C ARG A 446 -0.64 -7.45 -32.05
N PRO A 447 -0.41 -8.07 -33.21
CA PRO A 447 -0.83 -7.50 -34.49
C PRO A 447 -2.36 -7.52 -34.70
N MET A 448 -3.08 -8.44 -34.05
CA MET A 448 -4.53 -8.57 -34.17
C MET A 448 -5.24 -7.92 -32.99
N ALA A 449 -6.31 -7.16 -33.26
CA ALA A 449 -7.06 -6.42 -32.24
C ALA A 449 -7.59 -7.32 -31.12
N LYS A 450 -8.14 -8.49 -31.47
CA LYS A 450 -8.68 -9.48 -30.50
C LYS A 450 -7.68 -9.99 -29.47
N ASP A 451 -6.37 -9.87 -29.75
CA ASP A 451 -5.30 -10.37 -28.89
C ASP A 451 -4.73 -9.25 -27.98
N ASN A 452 -5.24 -8.03 -28.10
CA ASN A 452 -4.86 -6.88 -27.26
C ASN A 452 -5.99 -6.51 -26.30
N LYS A 453 -5.65 -5.71 -25.28
CA LYS A 453 -6.63 -5.21 -24.33
C LYS A 453 -7.47 -4.12 -24.97
N THR A 454 -8.78 -4.34 -25.09
CA THR A 454 -9.72 -3.26 -25.41
C THR A 454 -9.84 -2.33 -24.21
N LEU A 455 -9.60 -1.04 -24.44
CA LEU A 455 -9.77 0.02 -23.43
C LEU A 455 -11.17 0.65 -23.51
N GLY A 456 -11.73 0.74 -24.71
CA GLY A 456 -13.05 1.32 -24.93
C GLY A 456 -13.48 1.29 -26.38
N ARG A 457 -14.79 1.41 -26.62
CA ARG A 457 -15.39 1.46 -27.95
C ARG A 457 -16.33 2.63 -28.05
N PHE A 458 -16.38 3.28 -29.20
CA PHE A 458 -17.35 4.34 -29.42
C PHE A 458 -17.76 4.51 -30.86
N ILE A 459 -18.96 5.06 -31.02
CA ILE A 459 -19.58 5.24 -32.32
C ILE A 459 -19.64 6.73 -32.60
N LEU A 460 -18.91 7.17 -33.62
CA LEU A 460 -19.09 8.49 -34.20
C LEU A 460 -20.19 8.39 -35.26
N ASP A 461 -21.38 8.86 -34.91
CA ASP A 461 -22.59 8.79 -35.72
C ASP A 461 -22.86 10.08 -36.51
N GLY A 462 -23.81 10.05 -37.43
CA GLY A 462 -24.23 11.22 -38.21
C GLY A 462 -23.23 11.62 -39.30
N ILE A 463 -22.47 10.66 -39.81
CA ILE A 463 -21.59 10.86 -40.96
C ILE A 463 -22.47 10.99 -42.23
N PRO A 464 -22.35 12.08 -43.00
CA PRO A 464 -23.14 12.26 -44.22
C PRO A 464 -22.87 11.15 -45.24
N PRO A 465 -23.87 10.77 -46.07
CA PRO A 465 -23.66 9.81 -47.16
C PRO A 465 -22.55 10.29 -48.10
N ALA A 466 -21.47 9.51 -48.18
CA ALA A 466 -20.31 9.79 -49.02
C ALA A 466 -19.69 8.47 -49.50
N PRO A 467 -18.92 8.51 -50.61
CA PRO A 467 -18.15 7.35 -51.04
C PRO A 467 -17.18 6.86 -49.97
N ARG A 468 -16.84 5.57 -50.01
CA ARG A 468 -15.86 4.97 -49.09
C ARG A 468 -14.54 5.73 -49.18
N GLY A 469 -13.94 6.06 -48.04
CA GLY A 469 -12.63 6.73 -48.00
C GLY A 469 -12.70 8.26 -48.09
N VAL A 470 -13.90 8.85 -48.22
CA VAL A 470 -14.08 10.31 -48.31
C VAL A 470 -14.24 10.99 -46.94
N PRO A 471 -15.07 10.50 -46.00
CA PRO A 471 -15.18 11.13 -44.68
C PRO A 471 -13.83 11.15 -43.95
N GLN A 472 -13.49 12.27 -43.32
CA GLN A 472 -12.22 12.43 -42.61
C GLN A 472 -12.46 12.43 -41.10
N ILE A 473 -12.19 11.29 -40.47
CA ILE A 473 -12.37 11.09 -39.04
C ILE A 473 -11.01 11.22 -38.36
N GLU A 474 -10.74 12.38 -37.77
CA GLU A 474 -9.51 12.63 -37.01
C GLU A 474 -9.66 12.05 -35.60
N VAL A 475 -8.80 11.09 -35.27
CA VAL A 475 -8.72 10.51 -33.93
C VAL A 475 -7.45 11.01 -33.27
N VAL A 476 -7.59 11.57 -32.07
CA VAL A 476 -6.51 12.16 -31.30
C VAL A 476 -6.36 11.39 -30.00
N PHE A 477 -5.16 10.84 -29.80
CA PHE A 477 -4.71 10.22 -28.56
C PHE A 477 -3.83 11.22 -27.81
N ASP A 478 -4.12 11.38 -26.53
CA ASP A 478 -3.38 12.24 -25.61
C ASP A 478 -3.10 11.42 -24.34
N ILE A 479 -1.84 11.29 -23.96
CA ILE A 479 -1.42 10.61 -22.73
C ILE A 479 -0.87 11.68 -21.79
N ASP A 480 -1.45 11.79 -20.60
CA ASP A 480 -1.04 12.77 -19.60
C ASP A 480 0.22 12.32 -18.83
N ALA A 481 0.70 13.16 -17.91
CA ALA A 481 1.86 12.86 -17.07
C ALA A 481 1.62 11.74 -16.03
N ASN A 482 0.39 11.23 -15.88
CA ASN A 482 0.07 10.06 -15.06
C ASN A 482 0.06 8.77 -15.89
N GLY A 483 0.24 8.86 -17.21
CA GLY A 483 0.05 7.75 -18.14
C GLY A 483 -1.41 7.43 -18.41
N ILE A 484 -2.35 8.35 -18.12
CA ILE A 484 -3.79 8.18 -18.35
C ILE A 484 -4.14 8.66 -19.75
N ILE A 485 -5.00 7.90 -20.43
CA ILE A 485 -5.29 8.08 -21.85
C ILE A 485 -6.58 8.89 -22.05
N HIS A 486 -6.51 9.90 -22.91
CA HIS A 486 -7.62 10.68 -23.41
C HIS A 486 -7.74 10.49 -24.92
N VAL A 487 -8.93 10.11 -25.39
CA VAL A 487 -9.19 9.91 -26.83
C VAL A 487 -10.32 10.80 -27.29
N SER A 488 -10.11 11.52 -28.38
CA SER A 488 -11.18 12.29 -29.03
C SER A 488 -11.25 11.96 -30.51
N ALA A 489 -12.45 11.99 -31.07
CA ALA A 489 -12.67 11.88 -32.50
C ALA A 489 -13.45 13.09 -33.02
N LEU A 490 -13.05 13.56 -34.19
CA LEU A 490 -13.64 14.68 -34.89
C LEU A 490 -13.88 14.28 -36.35
N ASP A 491 -15.13 14.36 -36.80
CA ASP A 491 -15.40 14.41 -38.24
C ASP A 491 -15.06 15.81 -38.75
N LYS A 492 -14.00 15.92 -39.56
CA LYS A 492 -13.52 17.21 -40.11
C LYS A 492 -14.51 17.83 -41.09
N GLY A 493 -15.40 17.04 -41.71
CA GLY A 493 -16.39 17.53 -42.66
C GLY A 493 -17.57 18.22 -41.97
N THR A 494 -18.08 17.62 -40.89
CA THR A 494 -19.25 18.15 -40.17
C THR A 494 -18.88 18.99 -38.94
N GLY A 495 -17.65 18.90 -38.45
CA GLY A 495 -17.24 19.50 -37.18
C GLY A 495 -17.75 18.75 -35.95
N LYS A 496 -18.48 17.65 -36.13
CA LYS A 496 -19.04 16.86 -35.03
C LYS A 496 -17.91 16.16 -34.28
N ARG A 497 -17.89 16.34 -32.95
CA ARG A 497 -16.90 15.76 -32.06
C ARG A 497 -17.54 14.74 -31.14
N GLN A 498 -16.83 13.66 -30.90
CA GLN A 498 -17.07 12.76 -29.78
C GLN A 498 -15.79 12.69 -28.96
N ASN A 499 -15.89 13.07 -27.70
CA ASN A 499 -14.77 12.98 -26.77
C ASN A 499 -15.04 11.82 -25.84
N ILE A 500 -14.01 11.02 -25.60
CA ILE A 500 -14.01 10.00 -24.58
C ILE A 500 -12.85 10.26 -23.63
N ARG A 501 -13.24 10.54 -22.39
CA ARG A 501 -12.40 10.12 -21.29
C ARG A 501 -12.66 8.63 -21.13
N ILE A 502 -11.63 7.79 -21.18
CA ILE A 502 -11.76 6.34 -20.98
C ILE A 502 -12.13 6.12 -19.50
N GLU A 503 -13.37 6.44 -19.13
CA GLU A 503 -13.97 6.17 -17.81
C GLU A 503 -14.48 4.72 -17.76
N ALA A 504 -14.53 4.02 -18.91
CA ALA A 504 -15.10 2.69 -19.06
C ALA A 504 -14.19 1.53 -18.57
N GLY A 505 -12.96 1.81 -18.14
CA GLY A 505 -11.97 0.78 -17.81
C GLY A 505 -11.92 0.35 -16.34
N SER A 506 -12.07 1.28 -15.40
CA SER A 506 -11.99 0.99 -13.95
C SER A 506 -13.27 0.38 -13.38
N GLY A 507 -14.38 0.55 -14.10
CA GLY A 507 -15.70 0.05 -13.72
C GLY A 507 -16.42 0.87 -12.65
N LEU A 508 -16.04 2.14 -12.43
CA LEU A 508 -16.69 3.08 -11.53
C LEU A 508 -17.09 4.38 -12.23
N SER A 509 -18.34 4.79 -12.04
CA SER A 509 -18.83 6.13 -12.41
C SER A 509 -18.45 7.17 -11.35
N LYS A 510 -18.52 8.46 -11.72
CA LYS A 510 -18.30 9.58 -10.77
C LYS A 510 -19.26 9.53 -9.59
N ASP A 511 -20.52 9.18 -9.84
CA ASP A 511 -21.52 9.07 -8.78
C ASP A 511 -21.22 7.92 -7.82
N GLU A 512 -20.70 6.79 -8.32
CA GLU A 512 -20.21 5.69 -7.49
C GLU A 512 -18.99 6.09 -6.68
N ILE A 513 -18.03 6.81 -7.27
CA ILE A 513 -16.85 7.32 -6.55
C ILE A 513 -17.27 8.27 -5.44
N GLU A 514 -18.17 9.22 -5.69
CA GLU A 514 -18.67 10.15 -4.65
C GLU A 514 -19.45 9.42 -3.56
N LYS A 515 -20.25 8.40 -3.92
CA LYS A 515 -20.90 7.52 -2.94
C LYS A 515 -19.85 6.79 -2.08
N MET A 516 -18.81 6.22 -2.70
CA MET A 516 -17.75 5.51 -1.99
C MET A 516 -16.92 6.44 -1.10
N LYS A 517 -16.66 7.68 -1.52
CA LYS A 517 -16.04 8.72 -0.68
C LYS A 517 -16.90 9.01 0.55
N ASN A 518 -18.21 9.14 0.38
CA ASN A 518 -19.11 9.38 1.50
C ASN A 518 -19.18 8.18 2.44
N ASP A 519 -19.26 6.96 1.90
CA ASP A 519 -19.22 5.73 2.69
C ASP A 519 -17.89 5.61 3.45
N ALA A 520 -16.75 5.92 2.81
CA ALA A 520 -15.43 5.92 3.43
C ALA A 520 -15.33 6.92 4.59
N LYS A 521 -15.87 8.13 4.44
CA LYS A 521 -15.97 9.14 5.51
C LYS A 521 -16.90 8.71 6.65
N MET A 522 -18.04 8.11 6.33
CA MET A 522 -18.96 7.58 7.35
C MET A 522 -18.31 6.46 8.16
N ASN A 523 -17.54 5.59 7.51
CA ASN A 523 -16.83 4.54 8.22
C ASN A 523 -15.66 5.08 9.05
N GLU A 524 -14.93 6.10 8.56
CA GLU A 524 -13.90 6.78 9.34
C GLU A 524 -14.47 7.39 10.63
N GLU A 525 -15.65 8.02 10.56
CA GLU A 525 -16.35 8.52 11.74
C GLU A 525 -16.79 7.40 12.70
N ALA A 526 -17.23 6.25 12.15
CA ALA A 526 -17.57 5.09 12.96
C ALA A 526 -16.34 4.50 13.67
N ASP A 527 -15.22 4.36 12.94
CA ASP A 527 -13.95 3.87 13.47
C ASP A 527 -13.42 4.82 14.57
N ARG A 528 -13.57 6.14 14.38
CA ARG A 528 -13.24 7.15 15.40
C ARG A 528 -14.03 6.96 16.68
N LYS A 529 -15.35 6.76 16.59
CA LYS A 529 -16.19 6.51 17.78
C LYS A 529 -15.79 5.24 18.51
N VAL A 530 -15.55 4.15 17.78
CA VAL A 530 -15.09 2.89 18.39
C VAL A 530 -13.74 3.09 19.09
N LYS A 531 -12.82 3.86 18.49
CA LYS A 531 -11.56 4.23 19.12
C LYS A 531 -11.76 5.03 20.41
N GLU A 532 -12.57 6.08 20.38
CA GLU A 532 -12.89 6.91 21.56
C GLU A 532 -13.51 6.07 22.70
N GLU A 533 -14.39 5.12 22.37
CA GLU A 533 -14.96 4.20 23.35
C GLU A 533 -13.88 3.32 24.01
N ILE A 534 -12.97 2.75 23.21
CA ILE A 534 -11.87 1.91 23.71
C ILE A 534 -10.89 2.74 24.55
N GLU A 535 -10.58 3.96 24.15
CA GLU A 535 -9.70 4.87 24.91
C GLU A 535 -10.30 5.19 26.28
N LYS A 536 -11.60 5.46 26.36
CA LYS A 536 -12.29 5.66 27.65
C LYS A 536 -12.26 4.42 28.53
N VAL A 537 -12.45 3.24 27.95
CA VAL A 537 -12.35 1.96 28.68
C VAL A 537 -10.93 1.77 29.23
N ASN A 538 -9.89 2.00 28.42
CA ASN A 538 -8.49 1.87 28.86
C ASN A 538 -8.11 2.92 29.91
N MET A 539 -8.63 4.15 29.78
CA MET A 539 -8.45 5.21 30.77
C MET A 539 -9.09 4.82 32.10
N ALA A 540 -10.31 4.25 32.08
CA ALA A 540 -10.96 3.73 33.28
C ALA A 540 -10.13 2.64 33.95
N ASP A 541 -9.63 1.65 33.19
CA ASP A 541 -8.80 0.57 33.72
C ASP A 541 -7.51 1.10 34.38
N SER A 542 -6.83 2.02 33.71
CA SER A 542 -5.63 2.67 34.23
C SER A 542 -5.90 3.45 35.53
N GLN A 543 -7.03 4.17 35.59
CA GLN A 543 -7.42 4.93 36.78
C GLN A 543 -7.87 4.04 37.93
N ILE A 544 -8.54 2.92 37.63
CA ILE A 544 -8.88 1.88 38.61
C ILE A 544 -7.59 1.36 39.26
N PHE A 545 -6.63 0.93 38.45
CA PHE A 545 -5.35 0.40 38.93
C PHE A 545 -4.57 1.42 39.77
N ASN A 546 -4.44 2.66 39.27
CA ASN A 546 -3.73 3.72 39.99
C ASN A 546 -4.38 4.04 41.33
N THR A 547 -5.71 4.11 41.37
CA THR A 547 -6.46 4.36 42.60
C THR A 547 -6.30 3.22 43.60
N GLU A 548 -6.37 1.97 43.16
CA GLU A 548 -6.13 0.80 44.02
C GLU A 548 -4.74 0.84 44.65
N LYS A 549 -3.72 1.17 43.85
CA LYS A 549 -2.35 1.32 44.33
C LYS A 549 -2.23 2.45 45.35
N GLN A 550 -2.78 3.63 45.06
CA GLN A 550 -2.73 4.78 45.97
C GLN A 550 -3.49 4.53 47.28
N LEU A 551 -4.65 3.87 47.23
CA LEU A 551 -5.38 3.47 48.44
C LEU A 551 -4.60 2.45 49.27
N LYS A 552 -3.80 1.59 48.65
CA LYS A 552 -2.92 0.66 49.36
C LYS A 552 -1.71 1.36 50.00
N GLU A 553 -1.12 2.35 49.32
CA GLU A 553 0.09 3.05 49.79
C GLU A 553 -0.20 4.14 50.81
N PHE A 554 -1.28 4.90 50.61
CA PHE A 554 -1.58 6.11 51.40
C PHE A 554 -2.93 6.04 52.11
N GLY A 555 -3.70 4.95 51.96
CA GLY A 555 -5.06 4.87 52.48
C GLY A 555 -5.18 4.99 54.00
N ASP A 556 -4.12 4.78 54.77
CA ASP A 556 -4.14 4.98 56.23
C ASP A 556 -3.90 6.44 56.64
N ARG A 557 -3.46 7.28 55.69
CA ARG A 557 -3.25 8.72 55.85
C ARG A 557 -4.44 9.55 55.36
N ILE A 558 -5.47 8.89 54.82
CA ILE A 558 -6.69 9.51 54.31
C ILE A 558 -7.77 9.37 55.38
N PRO A 559 -8.51 10.45 55.74
CA PRO A 559 -9.65 10.37 56.65
C PRO A 559 -10.66 9.30 56.22
N ALA A 560 -11.27 8.60 57.18
CA ALA A 560 -12.12 7.44 56.91
C ALA A 560 -13.32 7.76 56.00
N ASP A 561 -13.93 8.94 56.16
CA ASP A 561 -15.03 9.44 55.33
C ASP A 561 -14.59 9.68 53.87
N LYS A 562 -13.39 10.25 53.68
CA LYS A 562 -12.80 10.48 52.35
C LYS A 562 -12.38 9.17 51.70
N LYS A 563 -11.79 8.25 52.46
CA LYS A 563 -11.39 6.91 52.00
C LYS A 563 -12.60 6.09 51.54
N GLN A 564 -13.72 6.19 52.26
CA GLN A 564 -14.98 5.56 51.86
C GLN A 564 -15.50 6.16 50.55
N ALA A 565 -15.52 7.49 50.42
CA ALA A 565 -15.96 8.16 49.19
C ALA A 565 -15.13 7.76 47.95
N ILE A 566 -13.80 7.65 48.09
CA ILE A 566 -12.94 7.16 46.99
C ILE A 566 -13.23 5.69 46.68
N SER A 567 -13.42 4.84 47.70
CA SER A 567 -13.70 3.41 47.51
C SER A 567 -15.05 3.17 46.82
N ASP A 568 -16.07 3.96 47.16
CA ASP A 568 -17.39 3.88 46.54
C ASP A 568 -17.34 4.35 45.08
N ALA A 569 -16.64 5.45 44.78
CA ALA A 569 -16.44 5.94 43.41
C ALA A 569 -15.63 4.94 42.57
N LEU A 570 -14.60 4.32 43.15
CA LEU A 570 -13.82 3.25 42.52
C LEU A 570 -14.69 2.03 42.20
N ALA A 571 -15.57 1.61 43.12
CA ALA A 571 -16.48 0.49 42.90
C ALA A 571 -17.44 0.77 41.74
N LYS A 572 -18.01 1.98 41.67
CA LYS A 572 -18.86 2.40 40.54
C LYS A 572 -18.09 2.39 39.22
N LEU A 573 -16.88 2.95 39.19
CA LEU A 573 -16.05 2.97 37.98
C LEU A 573 -15.70 1.55 37.52
N LYS A 574 -15.39 0.63 38.44
CA LYS A 574 -15.18 -0.80 38.12
C LYS A 574 -16.41 -1.45 37.50
N SER A 575 -17.59 -1.22 38.06
CA SER A 575 -18.84 -1.76 37.51
C SER A 575 -19.14 -1.20 36.12
N ALA A 576 -18.96 0.11 35.91
CA ALA A 576 -19.14 0.74 34.61
C ALA A 576 -18.11 0.25 33.57
N HIS A 577 -16.85 0.08 33.97
CA HIS A 577 -15.79 -0.48 33.14
C HIS A 577 -16.09 -1.92 32.71
N GLN A 578 -16.51 -2.79 33.65
CA GLN A 578 -16.91 -4.16 33.34
C GLN A 578 -18.12 -4.24 32.39
N ALA A 579 -19.07 -3.32 32.54
CA ALA A 579 -20.25 -3.22 31.68
C ALA A 579 -19.97 -2.56 30.33
N ARG A 580 -18.79 -1.96 30.12
CA ARG A 580 -18.47 -1.08 28.98
C ARG A 580 -19.50 0.04 28.79
N ASP A 581 -20.03 0.57 29.89
CA ASP A 581 -20.95 1.71 29.87
C ASP A 581 -20.14 3.01 29.82
N ILE A 582 -20.03 3.60 28.63
CA ILE A 582 -19.23 4.80 28.39
C ILE A 582 -19.71 5.99 29.22
N SER A 583 -21.03 6.18 29.33
CA SER A 583 -21.57 7.27 30.16
C SER A 583 -21.32 7.00 31.64
N GLY A 584 -21.42 5.74 32.06
CA GLY A 584 -21.07 5.31 33.42
C GLY A 584 -19.58 5.49 33.73
N ILE A 585 -18.70 5.24 32.76
CA ILE A 585 -17.26 5.46 32.87
C ILE A 585 -16.94 6.95 33.03
N ASP A 586 -17.49 7.82 32.18
CA ASP A 586 -17.26 9.27 32.27
C ASP A 586 -17.69 9.81 33.64
N ASN A 587 -18.90 9.43 34.10
CA ASN A 587 -19.40 9.83 35.41
C ASN A 587 -18.55 9.26 36.56
N GLY A 588 -18.15 7.98 36.47
CA GLY A 588 -17.34 7.32 37.47
C GLY A 588 -15.94 7.93 37.60
N LEU A 589 -15.33 8.31 36.47
CA LEU A 589 -14.05 9.05 36.44
C LEU A 589 -14.19 10.43 37.08
N GLU A 590 -15.28 11.16 36.77
CA GLU A 590 -15.52 12.48 37.36
C GLU A 590 -15.76 12.40 38.88
N GLU A 591 -16.56 11.44 39.34
CA GLU A 591 -16.78 11.19 40.77
C GLU A 591 -15.48 10.81 41.49
N LEU A 592 -14.68 9.93 40.88
CA LEU A 592 -13.41 9.49 41.44
C LEU A 592 -12.40 10.64 41.54
N ASN A 593 -12.29 11.47 40.49
CA ASN A 593 -11.44 12.66 40.50
C ASN A 593 -11.89 13.68 41.55
N LYS A 594 -13.20 13.91 41.70
CA LYS A 594 -13.74 14.78 42.76
C LYS A 594 -13.40 14.24 44.15
N ALA A 595 -13.51 12.93 44.36
CA ALA A 595 -13.17 12.30 45.64
C ALA A 595 -11.67 12.43 45.95
N TRP A 596 -10.79 12.23 44.97
CA TRP A 596 -9.35 12.43 45.11
C TRP A 596 -8.97 13.89 45.35
N HIS A 597 -9.57 14.84 44.64
CA HIS A 597 -9.36 16.27 44.90
C HIS A 597 -9.73 16.64 46.33
N ALA A 598 -10.87 16.13 46.82
CA ALA A 598 -11.33 16.38 48.18
C ALA A 598 -10.44 15.75 49.26
N ALA A 599 -9.62 14.74 48.91
CA ALA A 599 -8.65 14.10 49.81
C ALA A 599 -7.22 14.66 49.66
N SER A 600 -6.93 15.36 48.55
CA SER A 600 -5.59 15.91 48.24
C SER A 600 -5.13 16.97 49.24
N GLU A 601 -6.04 17.81 49.76
CA GLU A 601 -5.71 18.80 50.80
C GLU A 601 -5.24 18.15 52.11
N ASP A 602 -5.80 17.01 52.48
CA ASP A 602 -5.44 16.25 53.69
C ASP A 602 -4.13 15.47 53.50
N LEU A 603 -3.91 14.92 52.30
CA LEU A 603 -2.66 14.28 51.90
C LEU A 603 -1.47 15.25 51.90
N ASN A 604 -1.67 16.47 51.39
CA ASN A 604 -0.65 17.52 51.39
C ASN A 604 -0.32 18.03 52.81
N LYS A 605 -1.32 18.13 53.69
CA LYS A 605 -1.10 18.44 55.11
C LYS A 605 -0.33 17.31 55.82
N ALA A 606 -0.73 16.05 55.59
CA ALA A 606 -0.04 14.89 56.16
C ALA A 606 1.40 14.72 55.65
N MET A 607 1.71 15.13 54.42
CA MET A 607 3.08 15.16 53.88
C MET A 607 3.92 16.30 54.45
N ASN A 608 3.36 17.51 54.62
CA ASN A 608 4.05 18.64 55.24
C ASN A 608 4.33 18.42 56.74
N ASP A 609 3.43 17.76 57.47
CA ASP A 609 3.64 17.36 58.86
C ASP A 609 4.76 16.31 58.99
N GLN A 610 5.00 15.50 57.97
CA GLN A 610 6.12 14.55 57.92
C GLN A 610 7.47 15.23 57.62
N GLN A 611 7.48 16.33 56.86
CA GLN A 611 8.69 17.11 56.57
C GLN A 611 9.08 18.04 57.74
N GLN A 612 8.12 18.50 58.55
CA GLN A 612 8.41 19.19 59.82
C GLN A 612 8.75 18.22 60.97
N GLY A 613 8.28 16.97 60.93
CA GLY A 613 8.62 15.93 61.91
C GLY A 613 10.05 15.38 61.83
N GLN A 614 10.78 15.63 60.74
CA GLN A 614 12.20 15.24 60.59
C GLN A 614 13.21 16.37 60.90
N ALA A 615 12.75 17.58 61.21
CA ALA A 615 13.63 18.70 61.59
C ALA A 615 13.80 18.89 63.11
N GLN A 616 13.24 18.00 63.95
CA GLN A 616 13.28 18.13 65.42
C GLN A 616 14.05 17.03 66.18
N HIS A 617 14.82 16.19 65.48
CA HIS A 617 15.85 15.36 66.10
C HIS A 617 17.19 15.52 65.39
N ALA A 618 17.85 16.65 65.66
CA ALA A 618 19.29 16.81 65.45
C ALA A 618 19.95 17.14 66.79
N ASP A 619 20.57 16.13 67.39
CA ASP A 619 21.47 16.26 68.55
C ASP A 619 22.87 16.68 68.03
N PRO A 620 23.50 17.76 68.54
CA PRO A 620 24.72 18.31 67.99
C PRO A 620 25.96 17.69 68.63
N ASN A 621 26.48 16.58 68.09
CA ASN A 621 27.91 16.24 68.26
C ASN A 621 28.40 15.12 67.33
N SER A 622 29.12 15.47 66.27
CA SER A 622 30.48 14.97 65.96
C SER A 622 30.86 15.28 64.52
N SER A 623 31.84 16.17 64.42
CA SER A 623 32.70 16.46 63.28
C SER A 623 33.43 15.22 62.75
N SER A 624 33.53 15.04 61.43
CA SER A 624 34.71 15.39 60.61
C SER A 624 34.83 14.56 59.31
N ALA A 625 34.98 15.31 58.19
CA ALA A 625 35.78 15.03 56.97
C ALA A 625 35.54 13.73 56.17
N GLY A 626 35.46 13.70 54.84
CA GLY A 626 35.65 14.70 53.79
C GLY A 626 35.69 13.98 52.41
N ASP A 627 35.26 14.71 51.38
CA ASP A 627 35.51 14.60 49.93
C ASP A 627 35.10 13.36 49.09
N GLU A 628 34.00 13.55 48.33
CA GLU A 628 33.90 13.71 46.85
C GLU A 628 34.62 12.75 45.85
N PRO A 629 34.22 12.70 44.55
CA PRO A 629 32.87 12.71 43.94
C PRO A 629 32.76 11.78 42.69
N ILE A 630 31.55 11.44 42.19
CA ILE A 630 31.33 11.24 40.73
C ILE A 630 29.96 11.81 40.34
N GLN A 631 30.01 12.65 39.31
CA GLN A 631 28.96 13.41 38.63
C GLN A 631 27.98 12.51 37.86
N ASP A 632 26.71 12.91 37.80
CA ASP A 632 25.86 12.66 36.61
C ASP A 632 25.13 13.95 36.24
N ALA A 633 25.15 14.21 34.94
CA ALA A 633 25.01 15.50 34.31
C ALA A 633 23.55 15.95 34.08
N GLU A 634 23.40 17.27 34.05
CA GLU A 634 22.22 18.05 33.71
C GLU A 634 21.67 17.74 32.32
N ILE A 635 20.34 17.66 32.23
CA ILE A 635 19.59 17.85 30.99
C ILE A 635 19.24 19.34 30.92
N ILE A 636 19.77 20.02 29.90
CA ILE A 636 19.43 21.39 29.53
C ILE A 636 18.22 21.34 28.59
N ASP A 637 17.15 22.02 29.00
CA ASP A 637 16.08 22.50 28.12
C ASP A 637 16.60 23.69 27.30
N GLU A 638 16.48 23.63 25.97
CA GLU A 638 16.47 24.82 25.13
C GLU A 638 15.23 24.87 24.22
N LYS A 639 14.67 26.07 24.26
CA LYS A 639 13.55 26.70 23.52
C LYS A 639 13.30 26.32 22.08
#